data_AF-A0A935RVK9-F1
#
_entry.id   AF-A0A935RVK9-F1
#
_cell.length_a   1.000
_cell.length_b   1.000
_cell.length_c   1.000
_cell.angle_alpha   90.00
_cell.angle_beta   90.00
_cell.angle_gamma   90.00
#
_symmetry.space_group_name_H-M   'P 1'
#
loop_
_entity.id
_entity.type
_entity.pdbx_description
1 polymer ?
#
loop_
_entity_poly.entity_id
_entity_poly.type
_entity_poly.pdbx_seq_one_letter_code
_entity_poly.pdbx_strand_id
1 'polypeptide(L)'
;MNILLSTRSNNKFRLYATQSLVILVMIMASFYGNTWAQAQPGAQNAETVPVNSLVIPMDNVNQGNASGTTFNLRAYGLANNLLQNNIPLKWAIKYNKGKDDIDLSAVVTRIAGPNGVANGTVNFSGGPFIVPPEFRTLAEPLITAFNNSISPDSNDVTVYRVTTATVTDIRYTITHKPLVAIGPDGGNFGTGVYQSLLTAALIPNYTSVTDASMQPTSCYTLAAQAHSVVTTWVSSYSGFVQNGGNLLLECASINTFENNVANGHYQTTNGYSVFGTNDNPRSDVSGTLIYPNGYMPFNQFVGALNGNQDGAVTDFSLASGSAYQNGTLIAARHDNGSGSNRTANVATVSKVGNVGREGGNVFALGGHDYDRGTATDLNNINGKRMILNTLFVPVTRPCSQLAQPQVEGYKSVRMKTDVAPVGLSQNDIVTWEVTYINRSLAPAVNFQITDAISNLMAYQAGSLVVTAAGASTNATANPLFNGVGNTNMLASGAQLAYNGRITITFDAKMLLPAAVIENQTIGTGSNVPSLGIKSDSIDNNDPAVVYSGAGGNVTAPVGSFVQDPFQTNSTIDPTVINYIVPTAAGVTISGRVMTSQLMGVRNAVVILSDPEGNVRMTRTSAFGYYSFSDVEVGMSYVISVASKQSVYTPRVVLLEDAVDGLDFIAGP
;
A
#
# COMPACT_ATOMS: atom_id res chain seq x y z
N MET A 1 -42.68 -55.46 -19.23
CA MET A 1 -41.21 -55.28 -19.57
C MET A 1 -40.55 -54.32 -18.58
N ASN A 2 -40.50 -54.93 -17.33
CA ASN A 2 -39.45 -55.24 -16.34
C ASN A 2 -38.58 -54.02 -16.03
N ILE A 3 -38.81 -53.38 -14.84
CA ILE A 3 -38.23 -53.49 -13.48
C ILE A 3 -37.16 -52.39 -13.33
N LEU A 4 -37.40 -51.36 -12.40
CA LEU A 4 -37.11 -51.29 -10.95
C LEU A 4 -36.10 -50.18 -10.68
N LEU A 5 -36.59 -49.07 -9.97
CA LEU A 5 -36.76 -48.84 -8.52
C LEU A 5 -35.41 -48.52 -7.87
N SER A 6 -35.39 -47.28 -7.39
CA SER A 6 -35.62 -47.13 -5.92
C SER A 6 -34.71 -46.03 -5.37
N THR A 7 -35.48 -44.97 -4.93
CA THR A 7 -36.22 -44.57 -3.71
C THR A 7 -35.27 -43.87 -2.73
N ARG A 8 -35.73 -42.64 -2.46
CA ARG A 8 -36.75 -42.14 -1.50
C ARG A 8 -36.08 -41.72 -0.18
N SER A 9 -36.44 -40.53 0.13
CA SER A 9 -37.56 -40.21 1.04
C SER A 9 -37.15 -39.07 1.99
N ASN A 10 -38.04 -38.10 1.81
CA ASN A 10 -39.33 -37.89 2.52
C ASN A 10 -39.26 -36.62 3.37
N ASN A 11 -40.15 -35.71 3.02
CA ASN A 11 -41.55 -35.27 3.28
C ASN A 11 -41.64 -34.51 4.60
N LYS A 12 -42.17 -33.30 4.55
CA LYS A 12 -43.55 -32.80 4.71
C LYS A 12 -43.60 -31.85 5.92
N PHE A 13 -44.14 -30.59 5.72
CA PHE A 13 -45.36 -30.08 6.40
C PHE A 13 -45.37 -28.56 6.28
N ARG A 14 -46.35 -27.94 5.54
CA ARG A 14 -47.44 -27.00 5.23
C ARG A 14 -47.80 -26.14 6.44
N LEU A 15 -48.00 -24.70 6.32
CA LEU A 15 -49.16 -23.79 6.29
C LEU A 15 -48.90 -22.60 7.23
N TYR A 16 -49.04 -21.23 6.81
CA TYR A 16 -49.96 -20.06 6.79
C TYR A 16 -49.19 -18.80 7.18
N ALA A 17 -49.10 -17.74 6.30
CA ALA A 17 -49.47 -16.35 5.96
C ALA A 17 -49.83 -15.55 7.21
N THR A 18 -49.03 -14.44 7.56
CA THR A 18 -49.55 -13.08 7.87
C THR A 18 -48.40 -12.07 7.76
N GLN A 19 -48.34 -11.18 6.65
CA GLN A 19 -48.25 -9.74 6.35
C GLN A 19 -47.77 -8.94 7.58
N SER A 20 -46.46 -8.44 7.52
CA SER A 20 -46.20 -7.04 7.91
C SER A 20 -44.70 -6.75 7.83
N LEU A 21 -44.21 -6.08 6.72
CA LEU A 21 -43.49 -4.78 6.80
C LEU A 21 -42.10 -4.94 6.17
N VAL A 22 -42.00 -4.97 4.80
CA VAL A 22 -40.77 -4.84 3.98
C VAL A 22 -40.11 -3.47 4.27
N ILE A 23 -39.32 -3.37 5.37
CA ILE A 23 -38.19 -2.43 5.50
C ILE A 23 -37.00 -2.95 4.67
N LEU A 24 -37.05 -2.81 3.30
CA LEU A 24 -35.90 -2.84 2.37
C LEU A 24 -34.69 -2.10 2.96
N VAL A 25 -33.97 -2.69 3.94
CA VAL A 25 -32.60 -2.27 4.28
C VAL A 25 -31.64 -2.86 3.22
N MET A 26 -31.56 -2.26 1.95
CA MET A 26 -30.43 -2.26 1.00
C MET A 26 -29.09 -2.42 1.73
N ILE A 27 -28.73 -3.61 2.26
CA ILE A 27 -27.34 -4.01 2.56
C ILE A 27 -26.51 -3.97 1.28
N MET A 28 -26.18 -2.68 0.79
CA MET A 28 -25.01 -2.39 -0.07
C MET A 28 -23.75 -3.06 0.49
N ALA A 29 -23.61 -4.36 0.51
CA ALA A 29 -22.30 -5.03 0.50
C ALA A 29 -21.41 -4.44 -0.62
N SER A 30 -20.96 -3.14 -0.40
CA SER A 30 -19.82 -2.61 -1.17
C SER A 30 -18.65 -3.60 -1.16
N PHE A 31 -18.65 -4.65 -1.84
CA PHE A 31 -17.43 -5.21 -2.45
C PHE A 31 -16.34 -4.15 -2.61
N TYR A 32 -15.66 -3.69 -1.52
CA TYR A 32 -14.39 -2.95 -1.66
C TYR A 32 -13.33 -3.86 -2.30
N GLY A 33 -13.49 -4.26 -3.51
CA GLY A 33 -12.38 -4.53 -4.45
C GLY A 33 -11.42 -3.33 -4.54
N ASN A 34 -10.43 -3.11 -3.62
CA ASN A 34 -9.19 -2.38 -3.96
C ASN A 34 -8.90 -2.42 -5.47
N THR A 35 -9.77 -1.78 -6.27
CA THR A 35 -9.35 -1.44 -7.65
C THR A 35 -8.95 0.04 -7.70
N TRP A 36 -7.79 0.47 -7.16
CA TRP A 36 -7.36 1.83 -7.58
C TRP A 36 -7.93 2.17 -8.97
N ALA A 37 -9.21 2.39 -9.15
CA ALA A 37 -9.91 2.79 -10.40
C ALA A 37 -9.22 4.02 -11.01
N GLN A 38 -7.98 3.99 -11.59
CA GLN A 38 -7.61 5.02 -12.59
C GLN A 38 -8.68 5.12 -13.67
N ALA A 39 -9.62 6.13 -13.60
CA ALA A 39 -10.61 6.40 -14.68
C ALA A 39 -9.95 6.31 -16.07
N GLN A 40 -10.14 5.25 -16.74
CA GLN A 40 -10.18 5.47 -18.21
C GLN A 40 -10.62 6.89 -18.54
N PRO A 41 -9.89 7.68 -19.37
CA PRO A 41 -10.57 8.92 -19.83
C PRO A 41 -12.08 8.75 -19.89
N GLY A 42 -12.93 9.28 -18.66
CA GLY A 42 -14.35 9.41 -19.07
C GLY A 42 -15.28 8.97 -17.93
N ALA A 43 -14.70 8.66 -16.53
CA ALA A 43 -15.74 8.42 -15.50
C ALA A 43 -15.49 9.33 -14.29
N GLN A 44 -16.60 9.78 -13.88
CA GLN A 44 -16.55 10.66 -12.69
C GLN A 44 -15.92 9.93 -11.50
N ASN A 45 -14.97 10.60 -10.86
CA ASN A 45 -14.34 10.05 -9.63
C ASN A 45 -14.27 11.12 -8.54
N ALA A 46 -15.37 11.17 -7.93
CA ALA A 46 -15.43 12.21 -6.87
C ALA A 46 -14.77 11.69 -5.59
N GLU A 47 -13.82 12.48 -5.11
CA GLU A 47 -13.15 12.15 -3.83
C GLU A 47 -13.17 13.36 -2.88
N THR A 48 -13.14 12.95 -1.60
CA THR A 48 -13.02 14.03 -0.61
C THR A 48 -11.57 14.52 -0.53
N VAL A 49 -11.42 15.88 -0.65
CA VAL A 49 -10.12 16.50 -0.31
C VAL A 49 -10.14 16.97 1.16
N PRO A 50 -9.49 16.16 2.06
CA PRO A 50 -9.57 16.42 3.51
C PRO A 50 -8.84 17.72 3.89
N VAL A 51 -9.21 18.19 5.12
CA VAL A 51 -8.51 19.36 5.70
C VAL A 51 -7.01 19.06 5.78
N ASN A 52 -6.22 20.08 5.51
CA ASN A 52 -4.75 20.04 5.62
C ASN A 52 -4.12 19.48 4.34
N SER A 53 -4.90 19.20 3.34
CA SER A 53 -4.29 18.93 2.02
C SER A 53 -3.68 20.21 1.42
N LEU A 54 -2.64 19.94 0.61
CA LEU A 54 -2.02 21.12 -0.06
C LEU A 54 -2.40 21.16 -1.54
N VAL A 55 -2.70 22.38 -1.98
CA VAL A 55 -3.13 22.53 -3.39
C VAL A 55 -2.07 23.38 -4.11
N ILE A 56 -1.54 22.75 -5.20
CA ILE A 56 -0.70 23.53 -6.14
C ILE A 56 -1.56 23.99 -7.33
N PRO A 57 -1.84 25.27 -7.35
CA PRO A 57 -2.73 25.77 -8.41
C PRO A 57 -2.05 25.70 -9.79
N MET A 58 -2.91 25.54 -10.74
CA MET A 58 -2.33 25.45 -12.09
C MET A 58 -3.06 26.42 -13.03
N ASP A 59 -3.72 27.46 -12.39
CA ASP A 59 -4.39 28.50 -13.21
C ASP A 59 -3.51 29.77 -13.24
N ASN A 60 -3.96 30.75 -14.10
CA ASN A 60 -3.10 31.92 -14.40
C ASN A 60 -3.19 32.96 -13.30
N VAL A 61 -4.29 32.85 -12.50
CA VAL A 61 -4.44 33.89 -11.46
C VAL A 61 -3.74 33.45 -10.17
N ASN A 62 -3.90 32.23 -9.85
CA ASN A 62 -3.39 31.79 -8.54
C ASN A 62 -1.94 31.29 -8.67
N GLN A 63 -1.54 31.00 -9.83
CA GLN A 63 -0.14 30.55 -10.01
C GLN A 63 0.58 31.46 -11.00
N GLY A 64 0.00 32.55 -11.31
CA GLY A 64 0.57 33.58 -12.21
C GLY A 64 0.44 34.97 -11.59
N ASN A 65 -0.34 35.75 -12.34
CA ASN A 65 -0.58 37.13 -11.81
C ASN A 65 -2.07 37.43 -11.77
N ALA A 66 -2.33 38.53 -11.02
CA ALA A 66 -3.76 38.85 -10.74
C ALA A 66 -4.53 39.09 -12.05
N SER A 67 -3.78 39.54 -13.17
CA SER A 67 -4.47 39.83 -14.45
C SER A 67 -4.70 38.55 -15.26
N GLY A 68 -4.09 37.39 -14.75
CA GLY A 68 -4.29 36.09 -15.45
C GLY A 68 -3.55 36.04 -16.80
N THR A 69 -2.55 36.81 -16.96
CA THR A 69 -1.89 36.86 -18.28
C THR A 69 -0.56 36.11 -18.23
N THR A 70 -0.21 35.65 -17.01
CA THR A 70 1.05 34.88 -16.93
C THR A 70 0.78 33.56 -16.19
N PHE A 71 1.81 32.71 -16.32
CA PHE A 71 1.77 31.45 -15.54
C PHE A 71 3.20 31.10 -15.12
N ASN A 72 3.26 30.56 -13.89
CA ASN A 72 4.56 30.14 -13.34
C ASN A 72 4.81 28.64 -13.64
N LEU A 73 5.72 28.33 -14.65
CA LEU A 73 5.95 26.92 -15.07
C LEU A 73 6.66 26.13 -13.97
N ARG A 74 7.19 26.83 -13.04
CA ARG A 74 7.93 26.14 -11.96
C ARG A 74 6.98 25.35 -11.05
N ALA A 75 5.68 25.62 -11.22
CA ALA A 75 4.71 24.76 -10.49
C ALA A 75 4.84 23.29 -10.92
N TYR A 76 5.12 23.07 -12.21
CA TYR A 76 5.36 21.67 -12.66
C TYR A 76 6.63 21.10 -12.02
N GLY A 77 7.65 21.97 -11.92
CA GLY A 77 8.90 21.52 -11.25
C GLY A 77 8.65 21.09 -9.79
N LEU A 78 7.87 21.93 -9.08
CA LEU A 78 7.57 21.54 -7.69
C LEU A 78 6.80 20.20 -7.65
N ALA A 79 5.77 20.06 -8.56
CA ALA A 79 5.04 18.78 -8.57
C ALA A 79 6.00 17.61 -8.83
N ASN A 80 6.93 17.78 -9.82
CA ASN A 80 7.91 16.70 -10.10
C ASN A 80 8.83 16.48 -8.90
N ASN A 81 9.28 17.55 -8.26
CA ASN A 81 10.15 17.42 -7.08
C ASN A 81 9.49 16.61 -5.96
N LEU A 82 8.23 16.84 -5.76
CA LEU A 82 7.54 16.06 -4.70
C LEU A 82 7.44 14.58 -5.10
N LEU A 83 7.14 14.29 -6.32
CA LEU A 83 7.06 12.88 -6.74
C LEU A 83 8.43 12.21 -6.67
N GLN A 84 9.50 13.03 -6.97
CA GLN A 84 10.84 12.43 -6.89
C GLN A 84 11.22 12.15 -5.43
N ASN A 85 10.40 12.73 -4.56
CA ASN A 85 10.70 12.47 -3.13
C ASN A 85 9.58 11.66 -2.48
N ASN A 86 8.93 10.82 -3.35
CA ASN A 86 7.98 9.76 -2.93
C ASN A 86 6.73 10.34 -2.28
N ILE A 87 6.40 11.55 -2.77
CA ILE A 87 5.10 12.11 -2.31
C ILE A 87 4.11 12.06 -3.47
N PRO A 88 3.03 11.24 -3.30
CA PRO A 88 2.06 11.15 -4.40
C PRO A 88 1.23 12.43 -4.55
N LEU A 89 0.78 12.55 -5.80
CA LEU A 89 -0.09 13.72 -6.05
C LEU A 89 -1.44 13.26 -6.61
N LYS A 90 -2.39 13.99 -6.17
CA LYS A 90 -3.68 13.85 -6.89
C LYS A 90 -3.86 14.97 -7.92
N TRP A 91 -4.26 14.52 -9.13
CA TRP A 91 -4.54 15.50 -10.20
C TRP A 91 -6.05 15.71 -10.36
N ALA A 92 -6.48 16.88 -9.88
CA ALA A 92 -7.94 17.17 -9.86
C ALA A 92 -8.38 17.81 -11.17
N ILE A 93 -9.24 17.04 -11.87
CA ILE A 93 -9.87 17.54 -13.11
C ILE A 93 -11.35 17.15 -13.07
N LYS A 94 -12.13 18.16 -12.97
CA LYS A 94 -13.59 17.89 -12.89
C LYS A 94 -14.09 17.20 -14.16
N TYR A 95 -14.82 16.14 -13.90
CA TYR A 95 -15.35 15.34 -15.02
C TYR A 95 -16.37 16.14 -15.84
N ASN A 96 -16.22 16.17 -17.13
CA ASN A 96 -17.17 16.73 -18.11
C ASN A 96 -17.27 18.25 -17.99
N LYS A 97 -16.15 18.80 -17.39
CA LYS A 97 -16.18 20.28 -17.34
C LYS A 97 -15.86 20.88 -18.72
N GLY A 98 -16.47 22.09 -18.97
CA GLY A 98 -16.02 22.81 -20.18
C GLY A 98 -14.56 23.28 -20.06
N LYS A 99 -13.96 23.64 -21.24
CA LYS A 99 -12.60 24.21 -21.25
C LYS A 99 -12.51 25.44 -20.34
N ASP A 100 -11.59 25.47 -19.35
CA ASP A 100 -11.19 26.59 -18.46
C ASP A 100 -12.09 26.66 -17.24
N ASP A 101 -13.12 25.79 -17.21
CA ASP A 101 -14.00 25.84 -16.03
C ASP A 101 -13.23 25.41 -14.77
N ILE A 102 -13.89 25.61 -13.67
CA ILE A 102 -13.28 25.35 -12.34
C ILE A 102 -13.19 23.83 -12.12
N ASP A 103 -11.97 23.44 -11.57
CA ASP A 103 -11.80 22.00 -11.26
C ASP A 103 -12.03 21.74 -9.77
N LEU A 104 -11.71 22.80 -8.93
CA LEU A 104 -11.80 22.64 -7.46
C LEU A 104 -12.06 24.01 -6.82
N SER A 105 -13.13 24.03 -6.03
CA SER A 105 -13.35 25.18 -5.13
C SER A 105 -13.13 24.77 -3.67
N ALA A 106 -12.19 25.59 -2.98
CA ALA A 106 -11.91 25.16 -1.59
C ALA A 106 -11.65 26.38 -0.71
N VAL A 107 -12.07 26.15 0.58
CA VAL A 107 -11.65 27.17 1.57
C VAL A 107 -10.22 26.88 2.00
N VAL A 108 -9.28 27.96 1.79
CA VAL A 108 -7.85 27.61 1.92
C VAL A 108 -7.11 28.78 2.57
N THR A 109 -5.96 28.43 3.07
CA THR A 109 -4.96 29.43 3.42
C THR A 109 -3.69 29.22 2.57
N ARG A 110 -3.23 30.37 2.08
CA ARG A 110 -1.99 30.25 1.28
C ARG A 110 -0.77 30.07 2.20
N ILE A 111 0.11 29.06 1.88
CA ILE A 111 1.22 28.78 2.82
C ILE A 111 2.56 29.02 2.12
N ALA A 112 2.58 29.24 0.81
CA ALA A 112 3.81 29.56 0.08
C ALA A 112 3.47 30.45 -1.14
N GLY A 113 4.59 31.36 -1.66
CA GLY A 113 4.41 32.23 -2.86
C GLY A 113 4.48 33.71 -2.47
N PRO A 114 4.66 34.67 -3.48
CA PRO A 114 5.15 36.06 -3.44
C PRO A 114 4.10 37.02 -2.89
N ASN A 115 2.92 36.67 -2.04
CA ASN A 115 2.01 37.73 -1.54
C ASN A 115 1.07 37.13 -0.48
N GLY A 116 0.98 37.69 0.90
CA GLY A 116 0.03 37.70 2.03
C GLY A 116 -0.93 36.49 1.99
N VAL A 117 -1.31 35.94 3.21
CA VAL A 117 -2.18 34.78 3.49
C VAL A 117 -3.56 34.99 2.87
N ALA A 118 -3.78 34.62 1.51
CA ALA A 118 -5.21 34.53 1.12
C ALA A 118 -5.97 33.50 1.96
N ASN A 119 -6.91 34.05 2.87
CA ASN A 119 -7.84 33.19 3.64
C ASN A 119 -9.25 33.30 3.06
N GLY A 120 -9.70 32.10 2.59
CA GLY A 120 -11.09 32.15 2.10
C GLY A 120 -11.30 31.14 0.96
N THR A 121 -12.51 31.29 0.30
CA THR A 121 -12.81 30.33 -0.80
C THR A 121 -12.07 30.73 -2.08
N VAL A 122 -11.31 29.76 -2.59
CA VAL A 122 -10.57 30.00 -3.85
C VAL A 122 -10.99 28.95 -4.89
N ASN A 123 -11.14 29.40 -6.18
CA ASN A 123 -11.42 28.48 -7.31
C ASN A 123 -10.13 28.16 -8.09
N PHE A 124 -10.01 26.87 -8.28
CA PHE A 124 -8.80 26.44 -9.02
C PHE A 124 -9.21 25.79 -10.34
N SER A 125 -8.73 26.43 -11.50
CA SER A 125 -8.89 25.82 -12.85
C SER A 125 -7.55 25.29 -13.35
N GLY A 126 -7.63 24.57 -14.48
CA GLY A 126 -6.37 24.13 -15.14
C GLY A 126 -5.79 22.87 -14.50
N GLY A 127 -6.64 22.24 -13.64
CA GLY A 127 -6.24 20.90 -13.11
C GLY A 127 -5.21 21.05 -11.99
N PRO A 128 -5.59 21.58 -10.86
CA PRO A 128 -4.61 21.70 -9.75
C PRO A 128 -4.16 20.33 -9.23
N PHE A 129 -2.86 20.33 -8.73
CA PHE A 129 -2.37 19.12 -8.03
C PHE A 129 -2.61 19.25 -6.52
N ILE A 130 -2.86 18.00 -6.01
CA ILE A 130 -3.19 18.02 -4.56
C ILE A 130 -2.26 17.04 -3.86
N VAL A 131 -1.61 17.61 -2.79
CA VAL A 131 -0.89 16.71 -1.87
C VAL A 131 -1.83 16.24 -0.75
N PRO A 132 -1.96 14.90 -0.64
CA PRO A 132 -2.85 14.42 0.43
C PRO A 132 -2.32 14.81 1.82
N PRO A 133 -3.23 14.94 2.80
CA PRO A 133 -2.84 15.52 4.09
C PRO A 133 -1.83 14.63 4.83
N GLU A 134 -1.84 13.33 4.53
CA GLU A 134 -0.92 12.45 5.30
C GLU A 134 0.53 12.72 4.88
N PHE A 135 0.75 13.48 3.68
CA PHE A 135 2.13 13.73 3.23
C PHE A 135 2.49 15.20 3.45
N ARG A 136 1.74 15.89 4.17
CA ARG A 136 1.92 17.35 4.30
C ARG A 136 3.22 17.66 5.06
N THR A 137 3.38 16.94 6.21
CA THR A 137 4.57 17.27 7.02
C THR A 137 5.85 16.97 6.25
N LEU A 138 5.75 16.03 5.29
CA LEU A 138 6.94 15.76 4.44
C LEU A 138 7.04 16.77 3.30
N ALA A 139 5.95 17.27 2.79
CA ALA A 139 5.94 18.11 1.57
C ALA A 139 6.34 19.55 1.90
N GLU A 140 5.99 20.07 3.06
CA GLU A 140 6.13 21.52 3.32
C GLU A 140 7.61 21.93 3.36
N PRO A 141 8.49 21.11 4.07
CA PRO A 141 9.90 21.52 4.02
C PRO A 141 10.46 21.46 2.58
N LEU A 142 10.03 20.53 1.75
CA LEU A 142 10.49 20.47 0.35
C LEU A 142 9.98 21.67 -0.45
N ILE A 143 8.77 22.05 -0.16
CA ILE A 143 8.21 23.23 -0.86
C ILE A 143 9.03 24.47 -0.47
N THR A 144 9.29 24.60 0.81
CA THR A 144 10.08 25.77 1.26
C THR A 144 11.47 25.75 0.61
N ALA A 145 12.10 24.60 0.69
CA ALA A 145 13.44 24.48 0.07
C ALA A 145 13.39 24.79 -1.43
N PHE A 146 12.41 24.21 -2.15
CA PHE A 146 12.26 24.49 -3.59
C PHE A 146 12.15 25.99 -3.86
N ASN A 147 11.29 26.68 -3.11
CA ASN A 147 11.10 28.12 -3.37
C ASN A 147 12.33 28.94 -2.92
N ASN A 148 13.02 28.48 -1.84
CA ASN A 148 14.25 29.19 -1.42
C ASN A 148 15.33 29.11 -2.50
N SER A 149 15.31 28.02 -3.21
CA SER A 149 16.32 27.87 -4.28
C SER A 149 16.03 28.78 -5.48
N ILE A 150 14.78 29.44 -5.39
CA ILE A 150 14.44 30.27 -6.58
C ILE A 150 14.27 31.73 -6.13
N SER A 151 14.47 32.17 -4.76
CA SER A 151 14.04 33.32 -3.91
C SER A 151 14.74 34.60 -4.38
N PRO A 152 15.70 34.62 -5.38
CA PRO A 152 15.87 36.00 -5.86
C PRO A 152 14.99 36.30 -7.08
N ASP A 153 14.03 35.37 -7.62
CA ASP A 153 13.43 35.47 -8.98
C ASP A 153 11.94 35.80 -8.84
N SER A 154 11.30 36.53 -7.61
CA SER A 154 9.88 36.88 -7.43
C SER A 154 8.95 35.85 -8.09
N ASN A 155 9.39 34.48 -8.42
CA ASN A 155 8.55 33.49 -9.12
C ASN A 155 8.30 32.28 -8.22
N ASP A 156 8.16 32.61 -6.88
CA ASP A 156 7.87 31.49 -5.96
C ASP A 156 6.59 30.76 -6.39
N VAL A 157 6.74 29.43 -6.29
CA VAL A 157 5.52 28.65 -6.54
C VAL A 157 4.53 28.84 -5.39
N THR A 158 3.24 29.07 -5.80
CA THR A 158 2.19 29.30 -4.79
C THR A 158 1.56 27.96 -4.39
N VAL A 159 1.34 27.80 -3.00
CA VAL A 159 0.68 26.58 -2.48
C VAL A 159 -0.33 26.99 -1.40
N TYR A 160 -1.51 26.27 -1.49
CA TYR A 160 -2.57 26.58 -0.51
C TYR A 160 -2.83 25.34 0.36
N ARG A 161 -3.17 25.70 1.57
CA ARG A 161 -3.65 24.61 2.46
C ARG A 161 -5.18 24.66 2.61
N VAL A 162 -5.77 23.48 2.52
CA VAL A 162 -7.23 23.39 2.64
C VAL A 162 -7.62 23.45 4.13
N THR A 163 -8.63 24.26 4.47
CA THR A 163 -8.98 24.44 5.91
C THR A 163 -10.36 23.84 6.18
N THR A 164 -11.08 23.56 5.03
CA THR A 164 -12.36 22.84 5.14
C THR A 164 -12.43 21.77 4.05
N ALA A 165 -12.77 20.50 4.57
CA ALA A 165 -12.82 19.41 3.58
C ALA A 165 -13.77 19.76 2.43
N THR A 166 -13.44 19.38 1.23
CA THR A 166 -14.26 19.62 0.02
C THR A 166 -14.16 18.40 -0.90
N VAL A 167 -15.18 18.31 -1.86
CA VAL A 167 -15.19 17.14 -2.78
C VAL A 167 -14.91 17.64 -4.21
N THR A 168 -14.01 16.92 -4.84
CA THR A 168 -13.80 17.21 -6.28
C THR A 168 -13.43 15.89 -6.99
N ASP A 169 -13.55 15.98 -8.33
CA ASP A 169 -13.15 14.79 -9.11
C ASP A 169 -11.62 14.71 -9.23
N ILE A 170 -11.21 13.43 -8.94
CA ILE A 170 -9.77 13.19 -9.12
C ILE A 170 -9.56 12.31 -10.37
N ARG A 171 -8.78 13.04 -11.29
CA ARG A 171 -8.54 12.25 -12.53
C ARG A 171 -7.47 11.18 -12.28
N TYR A 172 -6.30 11.61 -11.71
CA TYR A 172 -5.24 10.61 -11.43
C TYR A 172 -4.74 10.78 -9.99
N THR A 173 -4.52 9.51 -9.46
CA THR A 173 -3.50 9.52 -8.38
C THR A 173 -2.12 9.16 -8.97
N ILE A 174 -1.28 10.15 -8.85
CA ILE A 174 0.00 9.99 -9.58
C ILE A 174 1.03 9.39 -8.59
N THR A 175 1.56 8.26 -9.09
CA THR A 175 2.50 7.59 -8.17
C THR A 175 3.76 7.17 -8.91
N HIS A 176 3.90 7.70 -10.06
CA HIS A 176 5.19 7.43 -10.73
C HIS A 176 6.10 8.67 -10.67
N LYS A 177 7.42 8.34 -10.83
CA LYS A 177 8.41 9.44 -10.89
C LYS A 177 8.77 9.74 -12.36
N PRO A 178 8.33 10.95 -12.78
CA PRO A 178 8.60 11.27 -14.20
C PRO A 178 10.10 11.19 -14.52
N LEU A 179 10.44 10.47 -15.52
CA LEU A 179 11.77 10.43 -16.17
C LEU A 179 11.60 10.48 -17.70
N VAL A 180 12.29 11.49 -18.25
CA VAL A 180 11.91 11.79 -19.66
C VAL A 180 13.13 11.53 -20.55
N ALA A 181 12.84 10.71 -21.56
CA ALA A 181 13.83 10.67 -22.66
C ALA A 181 13.51 11.72 -23.73
N ILE A 182 14.49 12.53 -23.93
CA ILE A 182 14.19 13.55 -24.96
C ILE A 182 15.08 13.25 -26.18
N GLY A 183 14.33 12.91 -27.20
CA GLY A 183 15.00 12.50 -28.46
C GLY A 183 15.80 13.64 -29.10
N PRO A 184 17.05 13.24 -29.72
CA PRO A 184 17.95 14.25 -30.29
C PRO A 184 17.42 14.80 -31.62
N ASP A 185 17.71 16.20 -31.92
CA ASP A 185 17.72 16.71 -33.31
C ASP A 185 19.01 17.51 -33.53
N GLY A 186 20.01 17.14 -34.54
CA GLY A 186 21.15 17.74 -35.26
C GLY A 186 21.26 19.25 -35.04
N GLY A 187 20.89 19.82 -33.65
CA GLY A 187 21.05 21.27 -33.40
C GLY A 187 19.87 21.83 -32.59
N ASN A 188 19.34 23.18 -32.59
CA ASN A 188 18.32 23.93 -31.81
C ASN A 188 16.90 23.44 -32.15
N PHE A 189 16.54 22.30 -32.68
CA PHE A 189 15.17 22.04 -33.21
C PHE A 189 14.59 20.81 -32.53
N GLY A 190 15.39 20.07 -31.62
CA GLY A 190 14.83 18.90 -30.88
C GLY A 190 15.24 18.95 -29.41
N THR A 191 16.31 18.42 -28.87
CA THR A 191 16.77 18.31 -27.47
C THR A 191 16.86 19.69 -26.82
N GLY A 192 17.24 20.67 -27.61
CA GLY A 192 17.40 22.05 -27.06
C GLY A 192 16.05 22.65 -26.62
N VAL A 193 14.99 22.32 -27.42
CA VAL A 193 13.66 22.91 -27.09
C VAL A 193 13.10 22.25 -25.82
N TYR A 194 13.19 20.90 -25.72
CA TYR A 194 12.66 20.26 -24.49
C TYR A 194 13.53 20.59 -23.27
N GLN A 195 14.87 20.70 -23.51
CA GLN A 195 15.76 21.04 -22.37
C GLN A 195 15.44 22.45 -21.83
N SER A 196 15.28 23.36 -22.82
CA SER A 196 14.95 24.73 -22.36
C SER A 196 13.64 24.74 -21.55
N LEU A 197 12.65 23.99 -22.03
CA LEU A 197 11.36 23.97 -21.29
C LEU A 197 11.55 23.33 -19.90
N LEU A 198 12.22 22.19 -19.85
CA LEU A 198 12.34 21.49 -18.55
C LEU A 198 13.24 22.30 -17.61
N THR A 199 14.23 22.97 -18.16
CA THR A 199 15.04 23.89 -17.32
C THR A 199 14.18 25.03 -16.77
N ALA A 200 13.38 25.62 -17.67
CA ALA A 200 12.50 26.70 -17.20
C ALA A 200 11.54 26.23 -16.09
N ALA A 201 11.16 24.94 -16.15
CA ALA A 201 10.22 24.42 -15.13
C ALA A 201 10.99 23.84 -13.94
N LEU A 202 12.38 23.86 -14.05
CA LEU A 202 13.27 23.30 -13.00
C LEU A 202 13.00 21.81 -12.80
N ILE A 203 12.91 21.11 -13.87
CA ILE A 203 12.77 19.64 -13.85
C ILE A 203 14.06 19.03 -14.41
N PRO A 204 14.81 18.40 -13.54
CA PRO A 204 16.15 17.92 -13.97
C PRO A 204 16.10 16.45 -14.40
N ASN A 205 14.93 15.82 -14.24
CA ASN A 205 14.89 14.36 -14.47
C ASN A 205 14.57 14.04 -15.93
N TYR A 206 15.63 14.18 -16.76
CA TYR A 206 15.52 13.82 -18.18
C TYR A 206 16.89 13.47 -18.73
N THR A 207 16.78 12.67 -19.82
CA THR A 207 18.04 12.33 -20.52
C THR A 207 17.88 12.60 -22.02
N SER A 208 19.02 13.21 -22.52
CA SER A 208 19.04 13.29 -24.00
C SER A 208 19.44 11.95 -24.62
N VAL A 209 18.62 11.54 -25.57
CA VAL A 209 18.90 10.20 -26.15
C VAL A 209 18.89 10.34 -27.68
N THR A 210 19.50 9.36 -28.37
CA THR A 210 19.30 9.24 -29.83
C THR A 210 18.16 8.25 -30.13
N ASP A 211 17.62 8.46 -31.37
CA ASP A 211 16.53 7.51 -31.69
C ASP A 211 17.03 6.06 -31.66
N ALA A 212 18.24 5.87 -31.98
CA ALA A 212 18.81 4.51 -32.01
C ALA A 212 18.94 3.93 -30.60
N SER A 213 19.02 4.73 -29.65
CA SER A 213 19.24 4.23 -28.28
C SER A 213 17.90 3.88 -27.59
N MET A 214 16.82 4.26 -28.23
CA MET A 214 15.52 3.95 -27.61
C MET A 214 15.14 2.50 -27.93
N GLN A 215 14.77 1.82 -26.84
CA GLN A 215 14.29 0.43 -26.98
C GLN A 215 12.94 0.26 -26.26
N PRO A 216 12.25 -0.82 -26.62
CA PRO A 216 10.96 -1.06 -25.95
C PRO A 216 11.10 -1.15 -24.43
N THR A 217 12.28 -1.53 -23.92
CA THR A 217 12.43 -1.73 -22.46
C THR A 217 13.11 -0.52 -21.80
N SER A 218 13.42 0.45 -22.63
CA SER A 218 14.03 1.64 -22.01
C SER A 218 13.24 2.12 -20.79
N CYS A 219 14.07 2.56 -19.79
CA CYS A 219 13.44 2.89 -18.49
C CYS A 219 13.14 4.40 -18.43
N TYR A 220 12.11 4.78 -19.14
CA TYR A 220 11.60 6.16 -19.12
C TYR A 220 10.06 6.14 -19.05
N THR A 221 9.64 7.22 -18.37
CA THR A 221 8.16 7.28 -18.29
C THR A 221 7.58 7.98 -19.51
N LEU A 222 8.42 8.81 -20.16
CA LEU A 222 7.97 9.54 -21.35
C LEU A 222 9.13 9.66 -22.33
N ALA A 223 8.79 9.31 -23.54
CA ALA A 223 9.72 9.68 -24.63
C ALA A 223 9.14 10.81 -25.47
N ALA A 224 9.98 11.81 -25.64
CA ALA A 224 9.52 12.97 -26.44
C ALA A 224 10.43 13.11 -27.67
N GLN A 225 9.74 13.21 -28.80
CA GLN A 225 10.51 13.36 -30.05
C GLN A 225 9.85 14.41 -30.94
N ALA A 226 10.62 15.41 -31.25
CA ALA A 226 9.97 16.55 -31.92
C ALA A 226 10.19 16.47 -33.43
N HIS A 227 11.37 16.05 -33.86
CA HIS A 227 11.62 16.21 -35.31
C HIS A 227 12.44 15.02 -35.81
N SER A 228 11.86 13.91 -35.97
CA SER A 228 12.53 12.74 -36.57
C SER A 228 11.92 12.48 -37.95
N VAL A 229 12.80 12.37 -38.96
CA VAL A 229 12.27 12.06 -40.31
C VAL A 229 12.75 10.67 -40.74
N VAL A 230 13.40 10.06 -39.72
CA VAL A 230 13.90 8.70 -40.01
C VAL A 230 12.87 7.68 -39.50
N THR A 231 12.58 6.67 -40.38
CA THR A 231 11.46 5.76 -40.03
C THR A 231 12.01 4.47 -39.40
N THR A 232 13.33 4.28 -39.45
CA THR A 232 13.96 3.03 -38.99
C THR A 232 13.62 2.73 -37.53
N TRP A 233 13.26 3.73 -36.72
CA TRP A 233 13.21 3.45 -35.27
C TRP A 233 11.77 3.54 -34.77
N VAL A 234 10.89 3.62 -35.68
CA VAL A 234 9.48 3.74 -35.26
C VAL A 234 9.06 2.46 -34.54
N SER A 235 9.58 1.32 -34.96
CA SER A 235 9.18 0.06 -34.27
C SER A 235 9.65 0.06 -32.82
N SER A 236 10.82 0.60 -32.52
CA SER A 236 11.27 0.68 -31.12
C SER A 236 10.35 1.58 -30.27
N TYR A 237 9.98 2.66 -30.74
CA TYR A 237 9.08 3.54 -29.98
C TYR A 237 7.69 2.90 -29.83
N SER A 238 7.26 2.21 -30.95
CA SER A 238 5.97 1.52 -30.80
C SER A 238 6.06 0.46 -29.69
N GLY A 239 7.16 -0.32 -29.70
CA GLY A 239 7.35 -1.28 -28.59
C GLY A 239 7.37 -0.59 -27.21
N PHE A 240 8.06 0.55 -27.16
CA PHE A 240 8.13 1.31 -25.89
C PHE A 240 6.72 1.68 -25.40
N VAL A 241 5.88 2.19 -26.30
CA VAL A 241 4.51 2.60 -25.92
C VAL A 241 3.70 1.35 -25.52
N GLN A 242 3.90 0.23 -26.23
CA GLN A 242 3.13 -0.99 -25.92
C GLN A 242 3.58 -1.57 -24.58
N ASN A 243 4.78 -1.16 -24.20
CA ASN A 243 5.24 -1.70 -22.90
C ASN A 243 4.99 -0.71 -21.76
N GLY A 244 4.13 0.29 -22.07
CA GLY A 244 3.62 0.99 -20.88
C GLY A 244 4.20 2.42 -20.81
N GLY A 245 5.21 2.79 -21.76
CA GLY A 245 5.71 4.18 -21.80
C GLY A 245 4.75 5.13 -22.53
N ASN A 246 4.87 6.40 -22.16
CA ASN A 246 4.13 7.42 -22.94
C ASN A 246 5.04 8.09 -23.96
N LEU A 247 4.34 8.50 -25.07
CA LEU A 247 5.13 9.10 -26.16
C LEU A 247 4.52 10.42 -26.60
N LEU A 248 5.43 11.43 -26.64
CA LEU A 248 4.99 12.73 -27.18
C LEU A 248 5.70 12.97 -28.52
N LEU A 249 4.80 13.20 -29.54
CA LEU A 249 5.35 13.52 -30.88
C LEU A 249 4.99 14.96 -31.28
N GLU A 250 6.01 15.56 -31.81
CA GLU A 250 5.74 16.92 -32.31
C GLU A 250 6.38 17.09 -33.70
N CYS A 251 6.09 18.18 -34.31
CA CYS A 251 6.67 18.60 -35.60
C CYS A 251 6.74 17.43 -36.58
N ALA A 252 7.93 17.15 -37.25
CA ALA A 252 8.02 16.16 -38.35
C ALA A 252 7.78 14.74 -37.82
N SER A 253 7.98 14.57 -36.55
CA SER A 253 7.81 13.20 -36.01
C SER A 253 6.34 12.76 -36.08
N ILE A 254 5.46 13.73 -36.09
CA ILE A 254 4.04 13.33 -36.25
C ILE A 254 3.85 12.59 -37.58
N ASN A 255 4.39 13.16 -38.62
CA ASN A 255 4.26 12.51 -39.94
C ASN A 255 5.06 11.21 -40.01
N THR A 256 6.21 11.26 -39.50
CA THR A 256 7.10 10.09 -39.59
C THR A 256 6.52 8.89 -38.83
N PHE A 257 6.06 9.14 -37.68
CA PHE A 257 5.63 7.98 -36.86
C PHE A 257 4.19 7.57 -37.20
N GLU A 258 3.35 8.61 -37.37
CA GLU A 258 1.93 8.23 -37.63
C GLU A 258 1.78 7.61 -39.03
N ASN A 259 2.58 8.02 -40.00
CA ASN A 259 2.34 7.58 -41.39
C ASN A 259 3.28 6.43 -41.77
N ASN A 260 3.91 5.90 -40.77
CA ASN A 260 4.67 4.66 -41.06
C ASN A 260 3.74 3.44 -41.10
N VAL A 261 3.75 2.71 -42.21
CA VAL A 261 2.71 1.68 -42.48
C VAL A 261 3.03 0.42 -41.66
N ALA A 262 4.26 0.22 -41.34
CA ALA A 262 4.63 -1.07 -40.69
C ALA A 262 4.47 -0.98 -39.18
N ASN A 263 4.80 0.15 -38.57
CA ASN A 263 4.88 0.12 -37.10
C ASN A 263 4.27 1.38 -36.48
N GLY A 264 3.66 2.22 -37.36
CA GLY A 264 3.04 3.46 -36.84
C GLY A 264 1.53 3.26 -36.65
N HIS A 265 0.77 4.39 -37.05
CA HIS A 265 -0.70 4.49 -36.96
C HIS A 265 -1.20 4.34 -35.52
N TYR A 266 -0.51 5.16 -34.77
CA TYR A 266 -0.92 5.15 -33.34
C TYR A 266 -2.35 5.68 -33.19
N GLN A 267 -2.72 6.61 -34.13
CA GLN A 267 -4.00 7.30 -33.85
C GLN A 267 -5.00 7.06 -34.97
N THR A 268 -4.45 6.60 -36.13
CA THR A 268 -5.40 6.49 -37.28
C THR A 268 -5.16 5.15 -37.98
N THR A 269 -6.17 4.83 -38.87
CA THR A 269 -6.08 3.53 -39.59
C THR A 269 -5.14 3.67 -40.79
N ASN A 270 -5.10 4.92 -41.42
CA ASN A 270 -4.26 5.00 -42.65
C ASN A 270 -3.34 6.21 -42.60
N GLY A 271 -3.26 6.88 -41.45
CA GLY A 271 -2.28 7.99 -41.31
C GLY A 271 -2.94 9.37 -41.46
N TYR A 272 -2.03 10.42 -41.47
CA TYR A 272 -2.50 11.83 -41.55
C TYR A 272 -2.05 12.45 -42.87
N SER A 273 -2.91 13.42 -43.27
CA SER A 273 -2.37 14.51 -44.12
C SER A 273 -1.81 15.65 -43.27
N VAL A 274 -0.46 16.13 -43.58
CA VAL A 274 0.15 17.06 -42.62
C VAL A 274 0.37 18.41 -43.32
N PHE A 275 0.44 19.42 -42.47
CA PHE A 275 0.59 20.81 -42.97
C PHE A 275 1.61 21.54 -42.08
N GLY A 276 2.61 22.26 -42.78
CA GLY A 276 3.62 23.03 -42.02
C GLY A 276 3.58 24.52 -42.40
N THR A 277 4.75 25.18 -42.02
CA THR A 277 4.83 26.65 -42.16
C THR A 277 5.08 27.01 -43.62
N ASN A 278 5.54 26.01 -44.51
CA ASN A 278 5.82 26.39 -45.91
C ASN A 278 4.77 25.77 -46.85
N ASP A 279 3.69 25.19 -46.27
CA ASP A 279 2.69 24.57 -47.18
C ASP A 279 1.59 25.57 -47.54
N ASN A 280 1.20 25.70 -49.02
CA ASN A 280 0.02 26.38 -49.58
C ASN A 280 -1.10 25.36 -49.87
N PRO A 281 -2.41 25.74 -49.44
CA PRO A 281 -2.61 27.04 -48.73
C PRO A 281 -2.14 26.95 -47.28
N ARG A 282 -1.11 27.88 -46.95
CA ARG A 282 -0.72 28.16 -45.54
C ARG A 282 -1.93 28.11 -44.62
N SER A 283 -2.20 27.18 -43.84
CA SER A 283 -3.26 27.57 -42.87
C SER A 283 -2.86 28.85 -42.11
N ASP A 284 -2.36 30.01 -42.78
CA ASP A 284 -2.53 31.27 -42.03
C ASP A 284 -3.72 31.21 -41.08
N VAL A 285 -4.08 30.10 -40.44
CA VAL A 285 -5.41 30.30 -39.82
C VAL A 285 -5.18 30.90 -38.42
N SER A 286 -4.77 32.07 -38.28
CA SER A 286 -5.26 32.99 -37.23
C SER A 286 -6.70 32.64 -36.80
N GLY A 287 -7.16 31.28 -36.95
CA GLY A 287 -8.58 31.02 -36.60
C GLY A 287 -8.67 30.45 -35.18
N THR A 288 -9.66 30.84 -34.44
CA THR A 288 -10.00 30.41 -33.07
C THR A 288 -9.94 28.89 -32.94
N LEU A 289 -9.07 28.38 -31.95
CA LEU A 289 -9.04 26.92 -31.69
C LEU A 289 -10.21 26.50 -30.79
N ILE A 290 -10.71 25.34 -31.13
CA ILE A 290 -11.70 24.77 -30.19
C ILE A 290 -11.05 23.55 -29.52
N TYR A 291 -11.66 23.20 -28.34
CA TYR A 291 -11.10 22.13 -27.49
C TYR A 291 -12.21 21.13 -27.14
N PRO A 292 -12.43 20.21 -27.99
CA PRO A 292 -13.60 19.32 -27.84
C PRO A 292 -13.49 18.45 -26.59
N ASN A 293 -12.25 18.27 -26.17
CA ASN A 293 -12.07 17.45 -24.94
C ASN A 293 -11.25 18.23 -23.91
N GLY A 294 -11.93 19.27 -23.33
CA GLY A 294 -11.22 20.25 -22.46
C GLY A 294 -10.90 19.65 -21.09
N TYR A 295 -11.54 18.59 -20.74
CA TYR A 295 -11.33 18.06 -19.37
C TYR A 295 -10.30 16.93 -19.41
N MET A 296 -9.54 16.76 -20.58
CA MET A 296 -8.44 15.77 -20.59
C MET A 296 -7.15 16.40 -20.02
N PRO A 297 -6.35 15.53 -19.48
CA PRO A 297 -5.11 16.04 -18.84
C PRO A 297 -4.26 16.86 -19.82
N PHE A 298 -4.24 16.45 -21.13
CA PHE A 298 -3.41 17.15 -22.13
C PHE A 298 -3.85 18.61 -22.29
N ASN A 299 -5.20 18.94 -21.87
CA ASN A 299 -5.72 20.31 -22.07
C ASN A 299 -5.86 21.04 -20.73
N GLN A 300 -5.20 20.52 -19.75
CA GLN A 300 -5.34 21.24 -18.46
C GLN A 300 -4.40 22.44 -18.43
N PHE A 301 -4.85 23.58 -18.94
CA PHE A 301 -4.34 24.96 -18.90
C PHE A 301 -5.49 25.93 -19.14
N VAL A 302 -5.30 27.21 -18.75
CA VAL A 302 -6.36 28.22 -18.94
C VAL A 302 -5.96 29.17 -20.08
N GLY A 303 -6.94 29.35 -21.00
CA GLY A 303 -6.68 30.23 -22.16
C GLY A 303 -6.45 29.41 -23.44
N ALA A 304 -5.91 30.15 -24.45
CA ALA A 304 -5.83 29.51 -25.79
C ALA A 304 -4.39 29.01 -26.06
N LEU A 305 -4.31 28.03 -26.89
CA LEU A 305 -3.03 27.53 -27.44
C LEU A 305 -2.65 28.34 -28.69
N ASN A 306 -1.35 28.59 -28.76
CA ASN A 306 -0.89 29.16 -30.05
C ASN A 306 -0.86 28.07 -31.14
N GLY A 307 -1.82 28.18 -32.08
CA GLY A 307 -2.00 27.12 -33.10
C GLY A 307 -1.15 27.39 -34.34
N ASN A 308 -0.34 28.48 -34.29
CA ASN A 308 0.45 28.84 -35.49
C ASN A 308 1.95 28.81 -35.15
N GLN A 309 2.31 27.68 -34.65
CA GLN A 309 3.75 27.61 -34.29
C GLN A 309 4.56 27.15 -35.51
N ASP A 310 5.79 27.61 -35.67
CA ASP A 310 6.70 27.24 -36.75
C ASP A 310 7.12 25.76 -36.64
N GLY A 311 7.25 25.09 -37.74
CA GLY A 311 7.68 23.68 -37.75
C GLY A 311 7.22 22.97 -39.03
N ALA A 312 7.92 21.78 -39.31
CA ALA A 312 7.59 20.97 -40.50
C ALA A 312 6.14 20.48 -40.47
N VAL A 313 5.65 20.26 -39.29
CA VAL A 313 4.22 19.91 -39.17
C VAL A 313 3.60 20.77 -38.05
N THR A 314 2.63 21.57 -38.41
CA THR A 314 1.96 22.43 -37.39
C THR A 314 0.49 22.05 -37.26
N ASP A 315 -0.01 21.40 -38.32
CA ASP A 315 -1.40 20.90 -38.31
C ASP A 315 -1.48 19.59 -39.10
N PHE A 316 -2.58 18.86 -38.76
CA PHE A 316 -2.72 17.60 -39.50
C PHE A 316 -4.18 17.16 -39.47
N SER A 317 -4.56 16.35 -40.57
CA SER A 317 -5.94 15.83 -40.68
C SER A 317 -5.89 14.38 -41.17
N LEU A 318 -7.04 13.77 -41.01
CA LEU A 318 -7.05 12.37 -41.48
C LEU A 318 -6.74 12.30 -42.98
N ALA A 319 -5.80 11.36 -43.31
CA ALA A 319 -5.59 11.11 -44.75
C ALA A 319 -6.84 10.49 -45.38
N SER A 320 -6.81 10.54 -46.74
CA SER A 320 -7.97 9.96 -47.44
C SER A 320 -8.18 8.49 -47.04
N GLY A 321 -9.49 8.23 -46.60
CA GLY A 321 -9.83 6.83 -46.28
C GLY A 321 -9.41 6.44 -44.87
N SER A 322 -8.82 7.45 -44.10
CA SER A 322 -8.35 7.11 -42.74
C SER A 322 -9.43 7.44 -41.70
N ALA A 323 -9.47 6.64 -40.64
CA ALA A 323 -10.36 6.92 -39.50
C ALA A 323 -9.56 6.85 -38.20
N TYR A 324 -10.18 7.59 -37.13
CA TYR A 324 -9.48 7.52 -35.83
C TYR A 324 -9.62 6.12 -35.22
N GLN A 325 -8.52 5.72 -34.53
CA GLN A 325 -8.52 4.44 -33.80
C GLN A 325 -7.80 4.60 -32.46
N ASN A 326 -7.89 3.54 -31.69
CA ASN A 326 -7.21 3.49 -30.37
C ASN A 326 -7.72 4.59 -29.43
N GLY A 327 -9.07 4.86 -29.64
CA GLY A 327 -9.67 5.83 -28.71
C GLY A 327 -9.09 7.24 -28.88
N THR A 328 -8.70 7.59 -30.07
CA THR A 328 -8.06 8.89 -30.29
C THR A 328 -9.05 10.02 -30.00
N LEU A 329 -8.54 10.92 -29.19
CA LEU A 329 -9.33 12.13 -28.89
C LEU A 329 -8.63 13.37 -29.45
N ILE A 330 -9.54 14.26 -29.90
CA ILE A 330 -9.00 15.54 -30.41
C ILE A 330 -8.88 16.53 -29.25
N ALA A 331 -7.56 16.98 -29.06
CA ALA A 331 -7.34 17.94 -27.96
C ALA A 331 -7.57 19.38 -28.42
N ALA A 332 -7.10 19.71 -29.65
CA ALA A 332 -7.32 21.06 -30.19
C ALA A 332 -7.39 20.99 -31.73
N ARG A 333 -8.27 21.81 -32.23
CA ARG A 333 -8.37 21.88 -33.71
C ARG A 333 -8.96 23.24 -34.11
N HIS A 334 -8.75 23.56 -35.30
CA HIS A 334 -9.31 24.84 -35.80
C HIS A 334 -10.83 24.76 -35.94
N ASP A 335 -11.46 25.98 -35.56
CA ASP A 335 -12.92 26.10 -35.66
C ASP A 335 -13.32 26.41 -37.11
N ASN A 336 -14.25 25.66 -37.73
CA ASN A 336 -14.81 25.74 -39.09
C ASN A 336 -15.03 27.19 -39.54
N GLY A 337 -14.10 28.13 -39.75
CA GLY A 337 -14.39 29.37 -40.49
C GLY A 337 -13.74 29.31 -41.92
N SER A 338 -14.59 29.82 -43.11
CA SER A 338 -14.59 29.91 -44.58
C SER A 338 -13.17 29.88 -45.14
N GLY A 339 -12.57 28.49 -45.55
CA GLY A 339 -11.46 28.16 -46.44
C GLY A 339 -11.10 26.67 -46.32
N SER A 340 -10.40 25.92 -47.39
CA SER A 340 -10.17 24.55 -47.92
C SER A 340 -9.40 23.69 -46.92
N ASN A 341 -9.18 24.03 -45.43
CA ASN A 341 -8.57 23.14 -44.43
C ASN A 341 -8.95 23.59 -43.01
N ARG A 342 -10.20 23.64 -42.59
CA ARG A 342 -10.77 24.45 -41.47
C ARG A 342 -11.16 23.52 -40.32
N THR A 343 -10.69 22.05 -40.34
CA THR A 343 -10.89 21.23 -39.12
C THR A 343 -9.60 20.48 -38.80
N ALA A 344 -8.48 21.12 -39.33
CA ALA A 344 -7.24 20.36 -39.04
C ALA A 344 -6.93 20.38 -37.53
N ASN A 345 -6.34 19.27 -37.21
CA ASN A 345 -5.98 19.13 -35.79
C ASN A 345 -4.62 19.77 -35.48
N VAL A 346 -4.61 20.32 -34.25
CA VAL A 346 -3.29 20.80 -33.77
C VAL A 346 -2.75 19.83 -32.71
N ALA A 347 -3.66 19.19 -32.05
CA ALA A 347 -3.21 18.26 -31.00
C ALA A 347 -4.22 17.14 -30.84
N THR A 348 -3.63 15.91 -30.66
CA THR A 348 -4.50 14.73 -30.42
C THR A 348 -3.82 13.79 -29.42
N VAL A 349 -4.70 12.89 -28.85
CA VAL A 349 -4.15 11.89 -27.92
C VAL A 349 -4.78 10.54 -28.23
N SER A 350 -3.94 9.47 -28.14
CA SER A 350 -4.52 8.12 -28.27
C SER A 350 -3.95 7.20 -27.19
N LYS A 351 -4.65 6.12 -27.00
CA LYS A 351 -4.17 5.07 -26.09
C LYS A 351 -3.87 3.78 -26.88
N VAL A 352 -2.58 3.59 -27.13
CA VAL A 352 -2.14 2.43 -27.95
C VAL A 352 -1.88 1.22 -27.06
N GLY A 353 -1.43 1.47 -25.84
CA GLY A 353 -1.19 0.35 -24.89
C GLY A 353 -2.48 -0.39 -24.52
N ASN A 354 -2.42 -1.56 -23.81
CA ASN A 354 -3.61 -2.35 -23.40
C ASN A 354 -4.60 -1.53 -22.58
N VAL A 355 -5.84 -1.58 -23.10
CA VAL A 355 -6.91 -0.85 -22.39
C VAL A 355 -7.02 -1.39 -20.95
N GLY A 356 -6.87 -0.48 -19.92
CA GLY A 356 -7.03 -0.93 -18.50
C GLY A 356 -5.69 -0.94 -17.79
N ARG A 357 -4.59 -0.59 -18.56
CA ARG A 357 -3.27 -0.47 -17.91
C ARG A 357 -2.75 0.97 -18.04
N GLU A 358 -2.03 1.43 -16.97
CA GLU A 358 -1.38 2.77 -17.07
C GLU A 358 -0.33 2.78 -18.18
N GLY A 359 -0.22 3.96 -18.82
CA GLY A 359 0.83 4.11 -19.86
C GLY A 359 0.32 3.73 -21.24
N GLY A 360 1.22 3.99 -22.22
CA GLY A 360 0.84 3.62 -23.61
C GLY A 360 0.09 4.77 -24.31
N ASN A 361 0.26 5.94 -23.76
CA ASN A 361 -0.42 7.07 -24.43
C ASN A 361 0.52 7.71 -25.45
N VAL A 362 -0.13 8.07 -26.55
CA VAL A 362 0.66 8.83 -27.55
C VAL A 362 0.00 10.19 -27.78
N PHE A 363 0.89 11.20 -27.54
CA PHE A 363 0.42 12.60 -27.70
C PHE A 363 1.04 13.20 -28.96
N ALA A 364 0.16 13.88 -29.69
CA ALA A 364 0.70 14.63 -30.85
C ALA A 364 0.36 16.13 -30.70
N LEU A 365 1.40 16.90 -30.85
CA LEU A 365 1.22 18.37 -30.79
C LEU A 365 1.99 19.02 -31.94
N GLY A 366 1.28 19.80 -32.73
CA GLY A 366 1.90 20.49 -33.87
C GLY A 366 3.00 21.46 -33.43
N GLY A 367 4.00 21.59 -34.24
CA GLY A 367 5.14 22.48 -33.93
C GLY A 367 6.01 21.89 -32.81
N HIS A 368 7.06 22.59 -32.38
CA HIS A 368 7.85 21.97 -31.29
C HIS A 368 8.67 23.03 -30.56
N ASP A 369 8.52 24.36 -31.09
CA ASP A 369 9.25 25.41 -30.36
C ASP A 369 8.26 26.49 -29.90
N TYR A 370 7.86 26.31 -28.67
CA TYR A 370 6.90 27.29 -28.12
C TYR A 370 7.63 28.33 -27.28
N ASP A 371 8.99 28.47 -27.66
CA ASP A 371 9.80 29.56 -27.08
C ASP A 371 9.99 30.70 -28.07
N ARG A 372 9.68 30.40 -29.45
CA ARG A 372 9.89 31.39 -30.53
C ARG A 372 8.76 32.41 -30.56
N GLY A 373 9.03 33.67 -29.94
CA GLY A 373 8.13 34.80 -29.61
C GLY A 373 8.41 35.32 -28.19
N THR A 374 7.85 36.44 -27.69
CA THR A 374 8.19 36.93 -26.32
C THR A 374 7.59 36.00 -25.26
N ALA A 375 8.36 35.00 -24.64
CA ALA A 375 8.21 34.11 -23.47
C ALA A 375 7.09 34.59 -22.55
N THR A 376 6.41 35.81 -22.81
CA THR A 376 5.31 36.29 -21.94
C THR A 376 3.95 36.09 -22.60
N ASP A 377 3.98 35.42 -23.81
CA ASP A 377 2.66 35.24 -24.46
C ASP A 377 1.98 33.97 -23.94
N LEU A 378 1.00 34.10 -23.11
CA LEU A 378 0.25 33.02 -22.43
C LEU A 378 -0.12 31.90 -23.41
N ASN A 379 -0.38 32.20 -24.69
CA ASN A 379 -0.69 31.12 -25.65
C ASN A 379 0.49 30.19 -25.87
N ASN A 380 1.72 30.80 -26.00
CA ASN A 380 2.91 29.93 -26.13
C ASN A 380 3.18 29.15 -24.84
N ILE A 381 2.91 29.81 -23.71
CA ILE A 381 3.09 29.09 -22.43
C ILE A 381 2.11 27.91 -22.35
N ASN A 382 0.95 28.06 -22.90
CA ASN A 382 -0.02 26.95 -22.84
C ASN A 382 0.45 25.76 -23.69
N GLY A 383 1.19 26.06 -24.86
CA GLY A 383 1.83 24.94 -25.59
C GLY A 383 2.84 24.19 -24.72
N LYS A 384 3.57 24.97 -23.90
CA LYS A 384 4.54 24.32 -23.00
C LYS A 384 3.83 23.51 -21.90
N ARG A 385 2.72 24.01 -21.47
CA ARG A 385 1.98 23.29 -20.41
C ARG A 385 1.40 21.98 -20.95
N MET A 386 1.03 22.02 -22.26
CA MET A 386 0.51 20.75 -22.81
C MET A 386 1.62 19.68 -22.84
N ILE A 387 2.84 20.18 -23.15
CA ILE A 387 3.96 19.20 -23.14
C ILE A 387 4.22 18.74 -21.69
N LEU A 388 4.24 19.64 -20.75
CA LEU A 388 4.52 19.28 -19.34
C LEU A 388 3.39 18.43 -18.75
N ASN A 389 2.14 18.65 -19.19
CA ASN A 389 1.04 17.83 -18.65
C ASN A 389 1.28 16.34 -18.96
N THR A 390 2.00 16.09 -20.04
CA THR A 390 2.17 14.67 -20.41
C THR A 390 3.04 13.94 -19.38
N LEU A 391 3.87 14.68 -18.66
CA LEU A 391 4.77 14.05 -17.68
C LEU A 391 3.98 13.42 -16.54
N PHE A 392 2.75 13.87 -16.38
CA PHE A 392 2.07 13.46 -15.13
C PHE A 392 0.91 12.52 -15.46
N VAL A 393 0.85 12.16 -16.72
CA VAL A 393 -0.11 11.09 -17.06
C VAL A 393 0.52 9.74 -16.67
N PRO A 394 -0.23 8.94 -15.89
CA PRO A 394 0.33 7.73 -15.24
C PRO A 394 0.91 6.76 -16.27
N VAL A 395 2.02 6.08 -15.81
CA VAL A 395 2.71 5.06 -16.65
C VAL A 395 3.02 3.85 -15.77
N THR A 396 3.21 2.71 -16.38
CA THR A 396 3.71 1.52 -15.68
C THR A 396 5.08 1.14 -16.26
N ARG A 397 6.15 1.65 -15.53
CA ARG A 397 7.53 1.34 -15.97
C ARG A 397 8.38 0.98 -14.77
N PRO A 398 9.30 0.08 -14.87
CA PRO A 398 10.14 -0.41 -13.75
C PRO A 398 10.95 0.73 -13.10
N CYS A 399 11.16 1.80 -13.72
CA CYS A 399 12.02 2.86 -13.16
C CYS A 399 11.18 4.02 -12.65
N SER A 400 9.83 3.80 -12.58
CA SER A 400 8.96 4.99 -12.43
C SER A 400 8.08 4.83 -11.20
N GLN A 401 8.41 3.67 -10.24
CA GLN A 401 7.43 3.50 -9.15
C GLN A 401 7.90 4.25 -7.90
N LEU A 402 6.88 4.94 -7.23
CA LEU A 402 7.20 5.57 -5.93
C LEU A 402 7.66 4.50 -4.93
N ALA A 403 8.79 4.61 -4.21
CA ALA A 403 9.23 3.64 -3.18
C ALA A 403 8.03 3.09 -2.38
N GLN A 404 7.58 1.75 -2.40
CA GLN A 404 6.63 0.98 -1.57
C GLN A 404 7.13 0.93 -0.11
N PRO A 405 6.03 1.12 0.84
CA PRO A 405 6.49 1.00 2.23
C PRO A 405 7.37 -0.24 2.45
N GLN A 406 8.50 -0.05 2.97
CA GLN A 406 9.32 -1.20 3.43
C GLN A 406 9.10 -1.47 4.92
N VAL A 407 8.21 -2.48 5.09
CA VAL A 407 7.79 -2.75 6.48
C VAL A 407 8.46 -4.05 6.94
N GLU A 408 8.90 -3.99 8.17
CA GLU A 408 9.46 -5.23 8.79
C GLU A 408 8.74 -5.54 10.10
N GLY A 409 8.70 -6.90 10.46
CA GLY A 409 7.99 -7.32 11.70
C GLY A 409 8.91 -8.16 12.58
N TYR A 410 8.66 -7.96 13.95
CA TYR A 410 9.42 -8.77 14.92
C TYR A 410 8.49 -9.22 16.05
N LYS A 411 8.82 -10.45 16.50
CA LYS A 411 7.93 -10.96 17.57
C LYS A 411 8.78 -11.67 18.62
N SER A 412 8.34 -11.43 19.95
CA SER A 412 9.04 -12.10 21.06
C SER A 412 8.02 -12.58 22.11
N VAL A 413 8.53 -13.48 22.95
CA VAL A 413 7.62 -14.00 23.99
C VAL A 413 8.42 -14.13 25.30
N ARG A 414 7.63 -13.74 26.43
CA ARG A 414 8.30 -13.89 27.74
C ARG A 414 7.28 -14.33 28.79
N MET A 415 7.91 -14.73 29.84
CA MET A 415 7.05 -15.23 30.92
C MET A 415 6.40 -14.06 31.68
N LYS A 416 5.09 -14.26 31.95
CA LYS A 416 4.40 -13.24 32.78
C LYS A 416 4.15 -13.83 34.17
N THR A 417 3.45 -15.00 34.15
CA THR A 417 3.17 -15.66 35.44
C THR A 417 3.65 -17.12 35.35
N ASP A 418 4.32 -17.42 36.45
CA ASP A 418 4.84 -18.81 36.50
C ASP A 418 4.18 -19.56 37.66
N VAL A 419 3.28 -20.42 37.32
CA VAL A 419 2.46 -21.08 38.37
C VAL A 419 3.26 -22.26 38.94
N ALA A 420 4.27 -22.85 38.08
CA ALA A 420 5.13 -23.93 38.61
C ALA A 420 6.58 -23.68 38.18
N PRO A 421 7.56 -23.91 39.05
CA PRO A 421 8.98 -23.59 38.75
C PRO A 421 9.65 -24.69 37.92
N VAL A 422 8.96 -25.33 37.11
CA VAL A 422 9.62 -26.40 36.32
C VAL A 422 9.65 -25.96 34.85
N GLY A 423 9.87 -24.57 34.63
CA GLY A 423 9.80 -24.13 33.21
C GLY A 423 8.36 -23.85 32.78
N LEU A 424 8.18 -23.56 31.36
CA LEU A 424 6.81 -23.23 30.91
C LEU A 424 5.87 -24.43 31.11
N SER A 425 4.68 -24.27 31.97
CA SER A 425 3.75 -25.37 32.32
C SER A 425 2.30 -24.89 32.18
N GLN A 426 1.42 -25.93 32.28
CA GLN A 426 -0.01 -25.60 32.17
C GLN A 426 -0.40 -24.49 33.15
N ASN A 427 -1.08 -23.49 32.62
CA ASN A 427 -1.67 -22.37 33.40
C ASN A 427 -0.67 -21.23 33.56
N ASP A 428 0.57 -21.48 33.04
CA ASP A 428 1.44 -20.30 32.95
C ASP A 428 0.88 -19.27 31.95
N ILE A 429 1.24 -18.02 32.26
CA ILE A 429 0.83 -16.97 31.30
C ILE A 429 2.10 -16.35 30.69
N VAL A 430 2.02 -16.29 29.33
CA VAL A 430 3.15 -15.62 28.65
C VAL A 430 2.67 -14.34 27.98
N THR A 431 3.62 -13.43 27.85
CA THR A 431 3.32 -12.19 27.12
C THR A 431 4.02 -12.19 25.76
N TRP A 432 3.12 -11.96 24.70
CA TRP A 432 3.70 -11.80 23.35
C TRP A 432 3.84 -10.30 23.00
N GLU A 433 4.98 -10.05 22.37
CA GLU A 433 5.18 -8.68 21.86
C GLU A 433 5.49 -8.74 20.35
N VAL A 434 4.66 -7.98 19.60
CA VAL A 434 4.81 -7.88 18.14
C VAL A 434 5.12 -6.42 17.77
N THR A 435 6.19 -6.33 16.93
CA THR A 435 6.53 -4.95 16.50
C THR A 435 6.69 -4.92 14.97
N TYR A 436 5.96 -3.85 14.36
CA TYR A 436 6.21 -3.58 12.94
C TYR A 436 6.76 -2.16 12.78
N ILE A 437 7.78 -2.08 11.92
CA ILE A 437 8.39 -0.77 11.65
C ILE A 437 8.38 -0.50 10.15
N ASN A 438 8.03 0.73 9.84
CA ASN A 438 8.11 1.13 8.43
C ASN A 438 9.42 1.89 8.17
N ARG A 439 10.13 1.26 7.24
CA ARG A 439 11.49 1.84 7.02
C ARG A 439 11.53 2.67 5.73
N SER A 440 10.47 2.87 5.20
CA SER A 440 10.48 3.61 3.91
C SER A 440 9.82 4.97 4.08
N LEU A 441 10.00 5.72 3.11
CA LEU A 441 9.43 7.09 3.13
C LEU A 441 7.96 7.06 2.70
N ALA A 442 7.50 5.80 2.42
CA ALA A 442 6.08 5.66 2.05
C ALA A 442 5.27 5.04 3.21
N PRO A 443 4.12 5.70 3.59
CA PRO A 443 3.32 5.14 4.70
C PRO A 443 2.54 3.89 4.27
N ALA A 444 2.38 3.00 5.23
CA ALA A 444 1.41 1.91 5.03
C ALA A 444 0.06 2.26 5.69
N VAL A 445 -1.00 2.47 4.84
CA VAL A 445 -2.32 2.87 5.41
C VAL A 445 -3.21 1.63 5.49
N ASN A 446 -4.23 1.76 6.34
CA ASN A 446 -5.10 0.60 6.67
C ASN A 446 -4.27 -0.63 7.08
N PHE A 447 -3.22 -0.25 7.77
CA PHE A 447 -2.31 -1.34 8.18
C PHE A 447 -2.98 -2.24 9.24
N GLN A 448 -3.00 -3.58 8.92
CA GLN A 448 -3.61 -4.54 9.86
C GLN A 448 -2.59 -5.61 10.24
N ILE A 449 -2.75 -6.03 11.54
CA ILE A 449 -1.89 -7.13 12.02
C ILE A 449 -2.79 -8.27 12.49
N THR A 450 -2.48 -9.44 11.90
CA THR A 450 -3.26 -10.60 12.38
C THR A 450 -2.31 -11.59 13.07
N ASP A 451 -2.89 -12.13 14.11
CA ASP A 451 -2.11 -13.15 14.81
C ASP A 451 -3.05 -14.25 15.34
N ALA A 452 -2.90 -15.42 14.73
CA ALA A 452 -3.71 -16.56 15.23
C ALA A 452 -3.01 -17.25 16.40
N ILE A 453 -3.83 -17.38 17.47
CA ILE A 453 -3.21 -18.04 18.64
C ILE A 453 -3.48 -19.55 18.56
N SER A 454 -2.39 -20.32 18.83
CA SER A 454 -2.49 -21.79 18.76
C SER A 454 -3.61 -22.34 19.67
N ASN A 455 -4.18 -23.48 19.28
CA ASN A 455 -5.22 -24.11 20.12
C ASN A 455 -4.64 -24.65 21.44
N LEU A 456 -3.35 -24.46 21.59
CA LEU A 456 -2.71 -24.90 22.86
C LEU A 456 -2.62 -23.75 23.86
N MET A 457 -3.04 -22.59 23.39
CA MET A 457 -3.10 -21.43 24.30
C MET A 457 -4.47 -20.74 24.20
N ALA A 458 -4.62 -20.04 25.33
CA ALA A 458 -5.88 -19.25 25.30
C ALA A 458 -5.54 -17.78 25.59
N TYR A 459 -6.10 -16.93 24.58
CA TYR A 459 -5.92 -15.47 24.78
C TYR A 459 -6.55 -15.02 26.10
N GLN A 460 -5.78 -14.07 26.82
CA GLN A 460 -6.37 -13.43 28.02
C GLN A 460 -7.08 -12.14 27.65
N ALA A 461 -8.46 -12.28 27.70
CA ALA A 461 -9.27 -11.14 27.21
C ALA A 461 -8.91 -9.86 27.97
N GLY A 462 -8.75 -8.83 27.20
CA GLY A 462 -8.49 -7.49 27.78
C GLY A 462 -7.00 -7.19 27.89
N SER A 463 -6.19 -8.16 27.46
CA SER A 463 -4.74 -7.95 27.69
C SER A 463 -4.08 -7.32 26.47
N LEU A 464 -4.75 -7.04 25.34
CA LEU A 464 -4.14 -6.49 24.12
C LEU A 464 -3.85 -5.00 24.30
N VAL A 465 -2.61 -4.73 24.17
CA VAL A 465 -2.21 -3.30 24.28
C VAL A 465 -1.48 -2.91 22.99
N VAL A 466 -1.84 -1.66 22.42
CA VAL A 466 -1.21 -1.17 21.17
C VAL A 466 -0.59 0.20 21.43
N THR A 467 0.65 0.23 21.07
CA THR A 467 1.29 1.57 21.10
C THR A 467 1.82 1.95 19.72
N ALA A 468 1.56 3.19 19.36
CA ALA A 468 2.06 3.70 18.06
C ALA A 468 3.03 4.85 18.31
N ALA A 469 4.13 4.71 17.70
CA ALA A 469 5.14 5.79 17.82
C ALA A 469 5.57 6.29 16.43
N GLY A 470 6.02 7.69 16.39
CA GLY A 470 6.43 8.29 15.09
C GLY A 470 5.33 9.20 14.54
N ALA A 471 5.84 10.30 13.89
CA ALA A 471 4.88 11.32 13.41
C ALA A 471 3.84 10.69 12.46
N SER A 472 2.51 10.80 12.88
CA SER A 472 1.39 10.49 11.97
C SER A 472 1.13 8.98 11.92
N THR A 473 1.92 8.20 12.74
CA THR A 473 1.54 6.79 12.96
C THR A 473 0.45 6.69 14.03
N ASN A 474 -0.66 5.96 13.59
CA ASN A 474 -1.75 5.78 14.59
C ASN A 474 -2.28 4.34 14.52
N ALA A 475 -2.63 3.88 15.66
CA ALA A 475 -3.20 2.52 15.74
C ALA A 475 -3.84 2.32 17.13
N THR A 476 -5.05 1.63 17.09
CA THR A 476 -5.68 1.29 18.39
C THR A 476 -6.02 -0.21 18.39
N ALA A 477 -6.20 -0.67 19.67
CA ALA A 477 -6.44 -2.12 19.81
C ALA A 477 -7.84 -2.49 19.28
N ASN A 478 -7.88 -3.63 18.58
CA ASN A 478 -9.19 -4.21 18.22
C ASN A 478 -9.81 -4.93 19.43
N PRO A 479 -10.95 -4.43 19.86
CA PRO A 479 -11.53 -5.01 21.10
C PRO A 479 -12.10 -6.41 20.85
N LEU A 480 -12.21 -6.78 19.58
CA LEU A 480 -12.85 -8.08 19.33
C LEU A 480 -11.78 -9.15 19.11
N PHE A 481 -10.53 -8.80 19.24
CA PHE A 481 -9.47 -9.80 19.02
C PHE A 481 -9.61 -10.93 20.06
N ASN A 482 -9.56 -12.23 19.44
CA ASN A 482 -9.59 -13.36 20.39
C ASN A 482 -8.61 -14.47 19.97
N GLY A 483 -7.89 -14.17 18.86
CA GLY A 483 -6.77 -15.07 18.53
C GLY A 483 -7.23 -16.32 17.78
N VAL A 484 -8.43 -16.69 17.57
CA VAL A 484 -8.93 -17.86 16.80
C VAL A 484 -9.92 -17.36 15.75
N GLY A 485 -11.23 -16.89 16.17
CA GLY A 485 -12.29 -16.40 15.27
C GLY A 485 -11.98 -15.01 14.73
N ASN A 486 -11.35 -14.23 15.57
CA ASN A 486 -10.93 -12.87 15.18
C ASN A 486 -9.43 -12.69 15.50
N THR A 487 -8.70 -12.62 14.40
CA THR A 487 -7.23 -12.60 14.65
C THR A 487 -6.68 -11.22 14.33
N ASN A 488 -7.56 -10.31 14.02
CA ASN A 488 -7.08 -8.91 13.79
C ASN A 488 -6.77 -8.21 15.11
N MET A 489 -5.56 -7.70 15.09
CA MET A 489 -5.13 -7.13 16.39
C MET A 489 -5.42 -5.63 16.46
N LEU A 490 -5.63 -4.96 15.28
CA LEU A 490 -5.83 -3.49 15.31
C LEU A 490 -7.24 -3.16 14.87
N ALA A 491 -7.81 -2.06 15.44
CA ALA A 491 -9.06 -1.53 14.90
C ALA A 491 -8.85 -0.96 13.49
N SER A 492 -9.94 -0.81 12.70
CA SER A 492 -9.83 -0.27 11.33
C SER A 492 -9.23 1.14 11.32
N GLY A 493 -8.43 1.42 10.27
CA GLY A 493 -7.96 2.81 10.07
C GLY A 493 -6.53 3.00 10.59
N ALA A 494 -5.92 1.82 10.99
CA ALA A 494 -4.54 2.00 11.48
C ALA A 494 -3.60 2.42 10.34
N GLN A 495 -2.67 3.30 10.72
CA GLN A 495 -1.66 3.77 9.74
C GLN A 495 -0.25 3.63 10.36
N LEU A 496 0.57 2.92 9.49
CA LEU A 496 2.00 2.89 9.86
C LEU A 496 2.81 3.82 8.94
N ALA A 497 3.09 5.08 9.54
CA ALA A 497 3.68 6.19 8.74
C ALA A 497 5.20 6.01 8.62
N TYR A 498 5.76 6.86 7.83
CA TYR A 498 7.23 6.83 7.63
C TYR A 498 7.96 6.83 8.98
N ASN A 499 8.84 5.83 9.08
CA ASN A 499 9.66 5.66 10.30
C ASN A 499 8.79 5.45 11.53
N GLY A 500 7.49 5.09 11.21
CA GLY A 500 6.58 4.86 12.35
C GLY A 500 6.74 3.43 12.90
N ARG A 501 6.25 3.29 14.15
CA ARG A 501 6.35 1.98 14.84
C ARG A 501 5.03 1.68 15.56
N ILE A 502 4.62 0.40 15.25
CA ILE A 502 3.46 -0.05 16.04
C ILE A 502 3.89 -1.29 16.84
N THR A 503 3.69 -1.14 18.18
CA THR A 503 4.00 -2.28 19.06
C THR A 503 2.72 -2.79 19.76
N ILE A 504 2.64 -4.20 19.71
CA ILE A 504 1.45 -4.81 20.32
C ILE A 504 1.93 -5.83 21.36
N THR A 505 1.22 -5.72 22.58
CA THR A 505 1.43 -6.83 23.54
C THR A 505 0.09 -7.47 23.91
N PHE A 506 0.18 -8.81 24.11
CA PHE A 506 -1.00 -9.50 24.64
C PHE A 506 -0.56 -10.75 25.39
N ASP A 507 -1.48 -11.18 26.32
CA ASP A 507 -1.16 -12.36 27.16
C ASP A 507 -1.94 -13.59 26.70
N ALA A 508 -1.20 -14.75 26.87
CA ALA A 508 -1.89 -16.02 26.55
C ALA A 508 -1.57 -17.06 27.63
N LYS A 509 -2.69 -17.78 27.93
CA LYS A 509 -2.56 -18.81 28.99
C LYS A 509 -2.31 -20.17 28.34
N MET A 510 -1.42 -20.94 29.01
CA MET A 510 -1.11 -22.28 28.49
C MET A 510 -2.19 -23.29 28.90
N LEU A 511 -2.86 -24.08 27.79
CA LEU A 511 -4.09 -24.89 28.03
C LEU A 511 -3.71 -26.38 28.00
N LEU A 512 -2.78 -26.90 27.19
CA LEU A 512 -2.51 -28.35 27.13
C LEU A 512 -1.01 -28.59 27.09
N PRO A 513 -0.46 -29.81 27.38
CA PRO A 513 0.98 -30.02 27.41
C PRO A 513 1.55 -30.31 26.02
N ALA A 514 1.57 -29.30 25.07
CA ALA A 514 2.31 -29.53 23.80
C ALA A 514 3.80 -29.29 24.02
N ALA A 515 4.71 -30.00 23.18
CA ALA A 515 6.19 -30.02 23.28
C ALA A 515 6.79 -28.80 22.56
N VAL A 516 5.88 -27.98 21.63
CA VAL A 516 6.44 -26.78 20.96
C VAL A 516 5.28 -25.92 20.46
N ILE A 517 5.33 -24.65 20.80
CA ILE A 517 4.34 -23.69 20.27
C ILE A 517 5.05 -22.72 19.30
N GLU A 518 4.34 -22.74 17.96
CA GLU A 518 4.87 -21.78 16.98
C GLU A 518 3.80 -20.73 16.65
N ASN A 519 4.32 -19.58 16.51
CA ASN A 519 3.37 -18.49 16.26
C ASN A 519 3.99 -17.46 15.30
N GLN A 520 3.15 -17.20 14.22
CA GLN A 520 3.66 -16.23 13.23
C GLN A 520 2.59 -15.15 12.96
N THR A 521 3.11 -13.93 13.17
CA THR A 521 2.14 -12.83 12.91
C THR A 521 2.36 -12.26 11.51
N ILE A 522 1.24 -11.79 10.91
CA ILE A 522 1.35 -11.24 9.55
C ILE A 522 0.78 -9.82 9.55
N GLY A 523 1.61 -8.89 8.95
CA GLY A 523 1.13 -7.50 8.76
C GLY A 523 0.67 -7.29 7.31
N THR A 524 -0.55 -6.66 7.20
CA THR A 524 -1.03 -6.29 5.84
C THR A 524 -1.46 -4.82 5.81
N GLY A 525 -1.48 -4.37 4.66
CA GLY A 525 -1.91 -2.96 4.49
C GLY A 525 -1.85 -2.56 3.02
N SER A 526 -2.24 -1.31 2.82
CA SER A 526 -2.16 -0.83 1.42
C SER A 526 -0.70 -0.58 1.05
N ASN A 527 -0.33 -1.12 -0.18
CA ASN A 527 1.00 -0.82 -0.76
C ASN A 527 2.11 -1.54 0.00
N VAL A 528 1.65 -2.63 0.84
CA VAL A 528 2.64 -3.62 1.29
C VAL A 528 2.41 -4.92 0.51
N PRO A 529 3.36 -5.93 0.38
CA PRO A 529 3.22 -7.15 -0.42
C PRO A 529 1.90 -7.88 -0.13
N SER A 530 1.26 -8.40 -1.22
CA SER A 530 -0.07 -9.06 -1.17
C SER A 530 -0.05 -10.28 -0.25
N LEU A 531 1.12 -10.88 -0.05
CA LEU A 531 1.18 -12.08 0.84
C LEU A 531 1.44 -11.64 2.29
N GLY A 532 1.55 -10.36 2.59
CA GLY A 532 1.68 -9.87 3.96
C GLY A 532 3.14 -9.96 4.44
N ILE A 533 3.47 -9.20 5.42
CA ILE A 533 4.83 -9.18 6.01
C ILE A 533 4.86 -10.06 7.26
N LYS A 534 5.71 -11.08 7.15
CA LYS A 534 5.80 -11.98 8.33
C LYS A 534 6.79 -11.41 9.35
N SER A 535 6.41 -11.74 10.62
CA SER A 535 7.35 -11.25 11.65
C SER A 535 8.52 -12.23 11.85
N ASP A 536 9.63 -11.64 12.08
CA ASP A 536 10.77 -12.48 12.48
C ASP A 536 10.88 -12.56 14.01
N SER A 537 11.46 -13.67 14.46
CA SER A 537 11.59 -13.83 15.92
C SER A 537 12.81 -13.06 16.46
N ILE A 538 12.60 -12.40 17.63
CA ILE A 538 13.72 -11.73 18.34
C ILE A 538 13.66 -12.21 19.81
N ASP A 539 14.96 -12.49 20.43
CA ASP A 539 14.98 -13.02 21.82
C ASP A 539 16.28 -12.60 22.51
N ASN A 540 16.61 -13.28 23.59
CA ASN A 540 17.75 -12.85 24.43
C ASN A 540 19.08 -13.24 23.78
N ASN A 541 19.12 -14.18 22.87
CA ASN A 541 20.37 -14.51 22.15
C ASN A 541 20.58 -13.61 20.93
N ASP A 542 19.46 -12.91 20.60
CA ASP A 542 19.50 -11.87 19.55
C ASP A 542 18.72 -10.64 20.04
N PRO A 543 19.37 -10.01 21.01
CA PRO A 543 18.64 -9.07 21.88
C PRO A 543 18.38 -7.73 21.17
N ALA A 544 19.01 -7.70 19.91
CA ALA A 544 18.65 -6.39 19.31
C ALA A 544 18.97 -6.41 17.80
N VAL A 545 18.05 -5.89 17.15
CA VAL A 545 18.36 -5.48 15.76
C VAL A 545 18.64 -3.97 15.75
N VAL A 546 20.09 -3.74 15.65
CA VAL A 546 20.55 -2.34 15.79
C VAL A 546 20.45 -1.65 14.41
N TYR A 547 19.74 -0.36 14.57
CA TYR A 547 19.66 0.41 13.30
C TYR A 547 19.91 1.90 13.59
N SER A 548 20.67 2.63 12.68
CA SER A 548 21.13 4.04 12.81
C SER A 548 20.07 5.01 12.27
N GLY A 549 18.64 4.58 12.00
CA GLY A 549 17.61 5.53 11.50
C GLY A 549 16.52 5.76 12.55
N ALA A 550 15.57 6.87 12.43
CA ALA A 550 14.53 7.48 13.31
C ALA A 550 13.52 6.42 13.77
N GLY A 551 13.51 5.04 13.29
CA GLY A 551 12.67 3.91 13.75
C GLY A 551 13.33 3.11 14.88
N GLY A 552 14.42 3.61 15.35
CA GLY A 552 15.18 3.14 16.53
C GLY A 552 15.36 1.62 16.52
N ASN A 553 16.12 1.11 17.47
CA ASN A 553 16.45 -0.32 17.65
C ASN A 553 15.24 -1.08 18.20
N VAL A 554 15.03 -2.24 17.54
CA VAL A 554 14.08 -3.16 18.23
C VAL A 554 14.89 -4.10 19.15
N THR A 555 14.46 -3.97 20.42
CA THR A 555 15.17 -4.83 21.38
C THR A 555 14.20 -5.85 21.99
N ALA A 556 14.73 -7.01 22.03
CA ALA A 556 13.88 -8.00 22.72
C ALA A 556 13.62 -7.57 24.17
N PRO A 557 12.32 -7.67 24.50
CA PRO A 557 12.04 -7.35 25.90
C PRO A 557 12.84 -8.23 26.87
N VAL A 558 13.14 -7.57 28.01
CA VAL A 558 13.91 -8.31 29.03
C VAL A 558 13.13 -9.57 29.47
N GLY A 559 13.92 -10.72 29.46
CA GLY A 559 13.26 -11.95 29.98
C GLY A 559 12.63 -12.78 28.86
N SER A 560 12.94 -12.35 27.57
CA SER A 560 12.36 -13.15 26.46
C SER A 560 12.98 -14.55 26.42
N PHE A 561 12.02 -15.55 26.06
CA PHE A 561 12.53 -16.93 25.94
C PHE A 561 13.55 -17.04 24.81
N VAL A 562 14.52 -17.87 25.16
CA VAL A 562 15.45 -18.18 24.04
C VAL A 562 14.74 -19.09 23.04
N GLN A 563 14.75 -18.76 21.81
CA GLN A 563 13.93 -19.46 20.79
C GLN A 563 14.84 -20.23 19.84
N ASP A 564 16.21 -20.68 20.20
CA ASP A 564 17.29 -21.25 19.36
C ASP A 564 17.32 -22.78 19.53
N PRO A 565 16.86 -23.58 18.54
CA PRO A 565 17.73 -23.85 17.37
C PRO A 565 17.06 -23.40 16.06
N PHE A 566 15.87 -22.63 16.10
CA PHE A 566 15.11 -22.49 14.84
C PHE A 566 15.36 -21.10 14.23
N GLN A 567 16.29 -20.23 14.88
CA GLN A 567 16.55 -18.89 14.30
C GLN A 567 17.77 -18.96 13.36
N THR A 568 17.44 -18.90 12.04
CA THR A 568 18.59 -18.78 11.11
C THR A 568 18.76 -17.32 10.65
N ASN A 569 20.01 -16.73 10.68
CA ASN A 569 20.34 -15.32 10.35
C ASN A 569 19.99 -15.00 8.90
N SER A 570 19.42 -15.96 8.15
CA SER A 570 19.24 -15.63 6.72
C SER A 570 17.78 -15.84 6.30
N THR A 571 16.80 -16.17 7.29
CA THR A 571 15.39 -16.38 6.88
C THR A 571 14.47 -15.89 8.00
N ILE A 572 13.19 -15.40 7.51
CA ILE A 572 12.11 -15.06 8.48
C ILE A 572 11.67 -16.33 9.21
N ASP A 573 11.80 -16.13 10.67
CA ASP A 573 11.45 -17.33 11.49
C ASP A 573 10.24 -17.03 12.39
N PRO A 574 9.35 -18.05 12.50
CA PRO A 574 8.29 -17.84 13.49
C PRO A 574 8.84 -17.85 14.92
N THR A 575 8.00 -17.19 15.80
CA THR A 575 8.38 -17.29 17.23
C THR A 575 8.00 -18.66 17.81
N VAL A 576 9.10 -19.35 18.48
CA VAL A 576 8.87 -20.73 18.96
C VAL A 576 9.26 -20.80 20.44
N ILE A 577 8.38 -21.46 21.18
CA ILE A 577 8.77 -21.72 22.59
C ILE A 577 8.62 -23.23 22.84
N ASN A 578 9.67 -23.70 23.73
CA ASN A 578 9.63 -25.13 24.10
C ASN A 578 8.98 -25.31 25.48
N TYR A 579 8.06 -26.14 25.53
CA TYR A 579 7.27 -26.50 26.72
C TYR A 579 7.68 -27.90 27.20
N ILE A 580 8.29 -28.02 28.38
CA ILE A 580 8.72 -29.35 28.88
C ILE A 580 7.51 -30.06 29.50
N VAL A 581 7.25 -31.24 28.85
CA VAL A 581 6.21 -32.09 29.46
C VAL A 581 6.88 -33.04 30.46
N PRO A 582 6.51 -32.97 31.81
CA PRO A 582 7.09 -34.03 32.64
C PRO A 582 6.90 -35.42 32.00
N THR A 583 7.97 -36.11 31.45
CA THR A 583 7.82 -37.49 30.95
C THR A 583 7.28 -38.40 32.05
N ALA A 584 5.94 -38.75 32.08
CA ALA A 584 5.20 -39.82 32.78
C ALA A 584 6.04 -41.09 32.91
N ALA A 585 7.32 -41.10 33.33
CA ALA A 585 7.82 -42.44 33.73
C ALA A 585 7.32 -42.80 35.14
N GLY A 586 6.26 -43.79 35.13
CA GLY A 586 5.76 -44.31 36.42
C GLY A 586 6.90 -44.54 37.43
N VAL A 587 6.90 -43.85 38.60
CA VAL A 587 7.88 -44.11 39.68
C VAL A 587 7.27 -45.02 40.75
N THR A 588 8.05 -45.68 41.58
CA THR A 588 7.56 -46.64 42.59
C THR A 588 7.39 -45.94 43.95
N ILE A 589 6.23 -46.26 44.63
CA ILE A 589 6.05 -45.91 46.06
C ILE A 589 6.07 -47.20 46.88
N SER A 590 7.02 -47.17 47.88
CA SER A 590 7.05 -48.38 48.72
C SER A 590 7.25 -48.00 50.18
N GLY A 591 6.83 -48.94 51.02
CA GLY A 591 6.98 -48.72 52.48
C GLY A 591 6.59 -49.99 53.25
N ARG A 592 6.45 -49.68 54.60
CA ARG A 592 6.14 -50.83 55.48
C ARG A 592 4.98 -50.45 56.43
N VAL A 593 4.07 -51.39 56.64
CA VAL A 593 2.98 -51.17 57.60
C VAL A 593 3.31 -51.94 58.89
N MET A 594 3.30 -51.15 60.08
CA MET A 594 3.75 -51.79 61.33
C MET A 594 2.73 -51.53 62.44
N THR A 595 2.74 -52.45 63.49
CA THR A 595 1.94 -52.22 64.71
C THR A 595 2.65 -51.20 65.61
N SER A 596 2.00 -50.88 66.77
CA SER A 596 2.59 -49.90 67.70
C SER A 596 3.86 -50.45 68.35
N GLN A 597 4.14 -51.80 68.17
CA GLN A 597 5.38 -52.40 68.72
C GLN A 597 6.40 -52.65 67.60
N LEU A 598 6.11 -52.01 66.40
CA LEU A 598 7.04 -52.00 65.24
C LEU A 598 7.17 -53.40 64.64
N MET A 599 6.09 -54.16 64.88
CA MET A 599 6.04 -55.44 64.16
C MET A 599 5.27 -55.29 62.83
N GLY A 600 5.73 -56.04 61.68
CA GLY A 600 5.07 -55.95 60.36
C GLY A 600 3.65 -56.53 60.40
N VAL A 601 2.80 -55.81 59.74
CA VAL A 601 1.41 -56.28 59.69
C VAL A 601 1.19 -56.99 58.34
N ARG A 602 0.81 -58.27 58.51
CA ARG A 602 0.61 -59.07 57.28
C ARG A 602 -0.83 -58.89 56.77
N ASN A 603 -0.88 -58.83 55.47
CA ASN A 603 -2.15 -58.84 54.71
C ASN A 603 -2.95 -57.55 54.94
N ALA A 604 -2.26 -56.52 55.39
CA ALA A 604 -2.96 -55.22 55.41
C ALA A 604 -3.17 -54.68 53.99
N VAL A 605 -4.39 -54.07 53.76
CA VAL A 605 -4.67 -53.51 52.42
C VAL A 605 -4.26 -52.02 52.40
N VAL A 606 -3.24 -51.74 51.45
CA VAL A 606 -2.82 -50.33 51.28
C VAL A 606 -3.47 -49.75 50.02
N ILE A 607 -4.11 -48.61 50.25
CA ILE A 607 -4.91 -48.02 49.16
C ILE A 607 -4.26 -46.70 48.74
N LEU A 608 -3.98 -46.58 47.47
CA LEU A 608 -3.47 -45.33 46.88
C LEU A 608 -4.55 -44.64 46.05
N SER A 609 -4.85 -43.36 46.40
CA SER A 609 -5.94 -42.63 45.70
C SER A 609 -5.35 -41.37 45.03
N ASP A 610 -5.72 -41.26 43.72
CA ASP A 610 -5.24 -40.05 43.03
C ASP A 610 -6.30 -38.94 43.09
N PRO A 611 -6.00 -37.70 42.65
CA PRO A 611 -6.92 -36.54 42.78
C PRO A 611 -8.19 -36.72 41.94
N GLU A 612 -8.13 -37.67 41.01
CA GLU A 612 -9.32 -37.88 40.16
C GLU A 612 -10.22 -38.99 40.73
N GLY A 613 -9.79 -39.49 41.97
CA GLY A 613 -10.67 -40.44 42.69
C GLY A 613 -10.41 -41.89 42.25
N ASN A 614 -9.42 -42.13 41.35
CA ASN A 614 -9.03 -43.52 41.04
C ASN A 614 -8.20 -44.15 42.16
N VAL A 615 -8.51 -45.50 42.36
CA VAL A 615 -7.82 -46.09 43.53
C VAL A 615 -7.08 -47.35 43.05
N ARG A 616 -5.82 -47.46 43.66
CA ARG A 616 -5.07 -48.71 43.51
C ARG A 616 -4.77 -49.34 44.88
N MET A 617 -4.76 -50.74 44.80
CA MET A 617 -4.57 -51.39 46.12
C MET A 617 -3.48 -52.47 46.00
N THR A 618 -2.72 -52.56 47.11
CA THR A 618 -1.78 -53.69 47.25
C THR A 618 -1.82 -54.20 48.69
N ARG A 619 -1.37 -55.46 48.79
CA ARG A 619 -1.36 -56.03 50.16
C ARG A 619 0.09 -56.13 50.67
N THR A 620 0.11 -56.02 52.06
CA THR A 620 1.47 -56.05 52.62
C THR A 620 1.96 -57.50 52.72
N SER A 621 3.28 -57.76 52.64
CA SER A 621 3.90 -59.09 52.83
C SER A 621 3.90 -59.49 54.31
N ALA A 622 4.49 -60.72 54.63
CA ALA A 622 4.54 -61.27 56.01
C ALA A 622 5.30 -60.32 56.95
N PHE A 623 6.13 -59.48 56.35
CA PHE A 623 6.88 -58.56 57.22
C PHE A 623 6.37 -57.13 57.10
N GLY A 624 5.29 -56.91 56.33
CA GLY A 624 4.59 -55.60 56.38
C GLY A 624 5.00 -54.71 55.21
N TYR A 625 5.71 -55.22 54.18
CA TYR A 625 6.13 -54.38 53.05
C TYR A 625 5.03 -54.29 51.98
N TYR A 626 5.02 -53.04 51.36
CA TYR A 626 4.08 -52.82 50.24
C TYR A 626 4.76 -51.94 49.18
N SER A 627 4.23 -52.14 47.89
CA SER A 627 4.78 -51.26 46.83
C SER A 627 3.75 -51.05 45.73
N PHE A 628 3.80 -49.78 45.18
CA PHE A 628 3.02 -49.41 43.99
C PHE A 628 3.99 -49.03 42.87
N SER A 629 3.84 -49.78 41.73
CA SER A 629 4.75 -49.42 40.61
C SER A 629 3.98 -48.63 39.54
N ASP A 630 4.74 -47.91 38.79
CA ASP A 630 4.20 -47.16 37.64
C ASP A 630 3.19 -46.10 38.10
N VAL A 631 3.65 -45.40 39.20
CA VAL A 631 2.78 -44.29 39.70
C VAL A 631 3.21 -42.98 39.05
N GLU A 632 2.24 -42.30 38.52
CA GLU A 632 2.51 -41.06 37.77
C GLU A 632 3.04 -39.94 38.69
N VAL A 633 4.25 -39.31 38.22
CA VAL A 633 4.86 -38.25 39.05
C VAL A 633 4.17 -36.91 38.77
N GLY A 634 4.15 -35.96 39.77
CA GLY A 634 3.62 -34.60 39.53
C GLY A 634 2.21 -34.42 40.07
N MET A 635 1.67 -35.51 40.81
CA MET A 635 0.33 -35.39 41.43
C MET A 635 0.44 -35.71 42.93
N SER A 636 -0.61 -35.24 43.71
CA SER A 636 -0.68 -35.62 45.14
C SER A 636 -1.54 -36.88 45.32
N TYR A 637 -0.92 -37.82 46.08
CA TYR A 637 -1.67 -39.07 46.35
C TYR A 637 -2.00 -39.18 47.84
N VAL A 638 -3.22 -39.78 48.07
CA VAL A 638 -3.55 -40.14 49.47
C VAL A 638 -3.37 -41.65 49.64
N ILE A 639 -2.54 -42.01 50.66
CA ILE A 639 -2.36 -43.44 50.92
C ILE A 639 -2.96 -43.80 52.28
N SER A 640 -3.76 -44.87 52.17
CA SER A 640 -4.40 -45.28 53.44
C SER A 640 -4.25 -46.79 53.61
N VAL A 641 -4.34 -47.14 54.95
CA VAL A 641 -4.13 -48.58 55.24
C VAL A 641 -5.39 -49.13 55.91
N ALA A 642 -5.88 -50.26 55.35
CA ALA A 642 -7.03 -50.93 55.98
C ALA A 642 -6.55 -52.26 56.59
N SER A 643 -6.77 -52.33 57.92
CA SER A 643 -6.41 -53.57 58.63
C SER A 643 -7.49 -53.93 59.65
N LYS A 644 -7.69 -55.27 60.04
CA LYS A 644 -8.77 -55.73 60.94
C LYS A 644 -8.47 -55.36 62.40
N GLN A 645 -7.24 -55.13 62.75
CA GLN A 645 -6.93 -55.12 64.20
C GLN A 645 -6.30 -53.78 64.60
N SER A 646 -6.12 -52.83 63.50
CA SER A 646 -5.43 -51.57 63.89
C SER A 646 -5.88 -50.44 62.95
N VAL A 647 -5.71 -49.24 63.54
CA VAL A 647 -6.11 -48.06 62.74
C VAL A 647 -4.85 -47.24 62.42
N TYR A 648 -4.85 -46.75 61.10
CA TYR A 648 -3.68 -45.97 60.65
C TYR A 648 -4.14 -44.62 60.08
N THR A 649 -3.31 -43.61 60.34
CA THR A 649 -3.62 -42.28 59.78
C THR A 649 -3.17 -42.21 58.32
N PRO A 650 -4.10 -41.76 57.39
CA PRO A 650 -3.72 -41.64 55.98
C PRO A 650 -2.63 -40.58 55.77
N ARG A 651 -1.89 -40.78 54.74
CA ARG A 651 -0.83 -39.79 54.43
C ARG A 651 -1.01 -39.27 53.00
N VAL A 652 -0.66 -37.97 52.91
CA VAL A 652 -0.71 -37.34 51.57
C VAL A 652 0.73 -37.07 51.10
N VAL A 653 0.95 -37.55 49.79
CA VAL A 653 2.32 -37.32 49.30
C VAL A 653 2.25 -36.69 47.90
N LEU A 654 3.02 -35.58 47.82
CA LEU A 654 3.26 -35.08 46.45
C LEU A 654 4.41 -35.86 45.79
N LEU A 655 4.00 -36.58 44.72
CA LEU A 655 4.96 -37.56 44.18
C LEU A 655 5.77 -36.91 43.05
N GLU A 656 7.09 -36.56 43.33
CA GLU A 656 7.97 -35.92 42.32
C GLU A 656 9.03 -36.90 41.82
N ASP A 657 9.41 -38.04 42.62
CA ASP A 657 10.32 -39.15 42.29
C ASP A 657 9.94 -40.40 43.11
N ALA A 658 10.66 -41.62 42.86
CA ALA A 658 10.35 -42.84 43.63
C ALA A 658 10.49 -42.58 45.15
N VAL A 659 9.49 -43.00 45.81
CA VAL A 659 9.51 -42.82 47.28
C VAL A 659 9.64 -44.21 47.91
N ASP A 660 10.81 -44.33 48.69
CA ASP A 660 10.98 -45.56 49.50
C ASP A 660 10.82 -45.24 50.99
N GLY A 661 10.19 -46.17 51.74
CA GLY A 661 10.17 -46.02 53.22
C GLY A 661 8.97 -45.19 53.69
N LEU A 662 7.98 -45.08 52.89
CA LEU A 662 6.75 -44.43 53.38
C LEU A 662 5.96 -45.37 54.31
N ASP A 663 6.37 -45.38 55.60
CA ASP A 663 5.87 -46.41 56.55
C ASP A 663 4.65 -45.89 57.30
N PHE A 664 3.81 -46.86 57.70
CA PHE A 664 2.64 -46.58 58.56
C PHE A 664 2.81 -47.35 59.88
N ILE A 665 2.59 -46.52 60.96
CA ILE A 665 2.63 -47.19 62.30
C ILE A 665 1.27 -46.97 62.96
N ALA A 666 0.75 -48.09 63.50
CA ALA A 666 -0.62 -48.05 64.07
C ALA A 666 -0.67 -47.09 65.27
N GLY A 667 -1.67 -46.24 65.25
CA GLY A 667 -1.92 -45.34 66.39
C GLY A 667 -2.29 -46.11 67.67
N PRO A 668 -1.96 -45.62 68.94
CA PRO A 668 -2.33 -46.36 70.15
C PRO A 668 -3.79 -46.87 70.09
#